data_AF-A0A2D8QYZ5-F1
#
_entry.id   AF-A0A2D8QYZ5-F1
#
_cell.length_a   1.000
_cell.length_b   1.000
_cell.length_c   1.000
_cell.angle_alpha   90.00
_cell.angle_beta   90.00
_cell.angle_gamma   90.00
#
_symmetry.space_group_name_H-M   'P 1'
#
loop_
_entity.id
_entity.type
_entity.pdbx_description
1 polymer ?
#
loop_
_entity_poly.entity_id
_entity_poly.type
_entity_poly.pdbx_seq_one_letter_code
_entity_poly.pdbx_strand_id
1 'polypeptide(L)'
;LFQNSGPLVMGDYDYLLAETAASAEMQSIFEKQAPYTVSDLETVLSYQSEQMLNVMPLYSNLANTSQVELTTTPKYHPIMPLLAMPGWTMEDGIPVEKDAWISDVEEQVSEGLDLFEASTGIRPSGMWPSEQAVSQAVIAPMAENGIQWAVSDKQVLSQSVKLGGGNPSDASTMDITSPWMVESGGQEMMMVFRETGISDRIAFTYGDMDVEDAVADFISQVENRRSDIINAGGNPEDHLLTVAADGENWLFMSGFGSSDNGREFLHEWFDALQDHPTIRTMTPGQYLEEKGTDQLPRLEELATGSWIQGDLSTWAGEEEESIGWHRLVAARDVYMQVLNEQPNNPGLPAAKHALMAAQGSDWFWWYGADQDSGDDSQFDALFRTHLRTIYESLGVGLPPDLLDLSGNVATPTRPSSGLMEPFYDGLSFPGEWNSAAEYDAGSGSGAADITSIEIGHDTGSIHLKIGVGDIDSYLDPDSYEGGTPHIQIYLMAPNAVDNNVAQANFHTYYGMEPLNMPTTKMLWFDFNQLRSDGRMTYNTFQSQGNEEWSIESQGALGLIVADEVFEVEIPWSTADLEPNGFTRLRIVSSVYQSRAAGGGADIELAPTPPMQISMPNLESWVKILDMQDPTGDETGDGDYTYPLAGDFAPGAGLFDLEHAIIEQSAWNVRFTFTMAEITNNWNMMWGWSHANIQIYVDSAPGGNQDLFPGTYAKTSPEWGWESAVMLVGEAGPVYGMTHESSTRITTGIEARANPETNTIVATISKSIIGGDLATSRFLIVVGSQDGYGEGKLRAVDETASTWVAGGGAPANPTNLQKYHSSIWDVLLPESVDQEAMLNSYDVNTMTYAELHGLELPPIEQQVYGLTVSEVTGNSALLTWSSAKSGQMEVRVAGDGGDVVDETWASSSSDHVYVISGMSPGEDYTVTISADGVSVSASFATSEEVDTEAPEILGAEYEVDDGAYHLTFFTTEPSSIVVEVCTDVPCSSVDIGDESNYPTEQVHRYSLAVPVNNHTVTIHAMDAAGNAASMLLIESGTISDTQVNDGTQNGNGTDTGGDDQGSETNSLIAPLILVVIALAAAILVLQGTRRPSSDDMEDGHSDAEMED
;
A
#
# COMPACT_ATOMS: atom_id res chain seq x y z
N LEU A 1 28.58 -28.09 -14.57
CA LEU A 1 27.82 -29.35 -14.83
C LEU A 1 27.57 -30.11 -13.53
N PHE A 2 28.53 -30.17 -12.60
CA PHE A 2 28.43 -30.99 -11.41
C PHE A 2 28.05 -30.18 -10.17
N GLN A 3 27.19 -30.74 -9.30
CA GLN A 3 26.93 -30.24 -7.94
C GLN A 3 27.57 -31.12 -6.84
N ASN A 4 28.03 -32.33 -7.19
CA ASN A 4 28.73 -33.22 -6.26
C ASN A 4 30.21 -32.85 -6.17
N SER A 5 30.78 -32.92 -4.96
CA SER A 5 32.20 -32.63 -4.75
C SER A 5 33.11 -33.67 -5.40
N GLY A 6 34.30 -33.25 -5.81
CA GLY A 6 35.31 -34.14 -6.39
C GLY A 6 35.62 -35.38 -5.52
N PRO A 7 35.88 -35.23 -4.22
CA PRO A 7 36.11 -36.37 -3.31
C PRO A 7 34.95 -37.37 -3.26
N LEU A 8 33.70 -36.88 -3.29
CA LEU A 8 32.53 -37.77 -3.33
C LEU A 8 32.53 -38.60 -4.62
N VAL A 9 32.77 -37.98 -5.78
CA VAL A 9 32.88 -38.67 -7.08
C VAL A 9 34.04 -39.68 -7.10
N MET A 10 35.12 -39.39 -6.38
CA MET A 10 36.29 -40.28 -6.26
C MET A 10 36.08 -41.43 -5.26
N GLY A 11 34.98 -41.42 -4.49
CA GLY A 11 34.64 -42.48 -3.52
C GLY A 11 35.32 -42.31 -2.16
N ASP A 12 35.85 -41.13 -1.83
CA ASP A 12 36.59 -40.88 -0.59
C ASP A 12 35.69 -41.04 0.66
N TYR A 13 34.37 -40.94 0.50
CA TYR A 13 33.37 -41.05 1.57
C TYR A 13 32.59 -42.37 1.58
N ASP A 14 32.90 -43.32 0.69
CA ASP A 14 32.12 -44.57 0.53
C ASP A 14 31.97 -45.39 1.83
N TYR A 15 32.88 -45.21 2.79
CA TYR A 15 32.81 -45.88 4.08
C TYR A 15 31.67 -45.38 4.99
N LEU A 16 31.10 -44.22 4.68
CA LEU A 16 29.97 -43.61 5.40
C LEU A 16 28.63 -43.76 4.66
N LEU A 17 28.66 -44.13 3.38
CA LEU A 17 27.47 -44.17 2.52
C LEU A 17 26.82 -45.56 2.53
N ALA A 18 25.50 -45.59 2.35
CA ALA A 18 24.78 -46.85 2.19
C ALA A 18 25.04 -47.46 0.80
N GLU A 19 25.14 -46.61 -0.22
CA GLU A 19 25.51 -46.97 -1.58
C GLU A 19 26.79 -46.24 -1.99
N THR A 20 27.69 -46.92 -2.72
CA THR A 20 28.96 -46.33 -3.18
C THR A 20 28.72 -45.14 -4.10
N ALA A 21 29.41 -44.04 -3.85
CA ALA A 21 29.46 -42.88 -4.71
C ALA A 21 30.46 -43.05 -5.86
N ALA A 22 31.35 -44.05 -5.81
CA ALA A 22 32.34 -44.27 -6.85
C ALA A 22 31.71 -44.80 -8.15
N SER A 23 31.75 -43.98 -9.21
CA SER A 23 31.30 -44.36 -10.55
C SER A 23 32.38 -44.07 -11.58
N ALA A 24 32.86 -45.11 -12.29
CA ALA A 24 33.90 -44.96 -13.30
C ALA A 24 33.47 -44.08 -14.48
N GLU A 25 32.18 -44.10 -14.82
CA GLU A 25 31.60 -43.24 -15.85
C GLU A 25 31.58 -41.78 -15.37
N MET A 26 31.14 -41.56 -14.12
CA MET A 26 31.12 -40.22 -13.53
C MET A 26 32.53 -39.64 -13.35
N GLN A 27 33.49 -40.45 -12.87
CA GLN A 27 34.90 -40.08 -12.76
C GLN A 27 35.48 -39.71 -14.13
N SER A 28 35.19 -40.52 -15.16
CA SER A 28 35.62 -40.21 -16.52
C SER A 28 35.02 -38.89 -17.03
N ILE A 29 33.77 -38.56 -16.70
CA ILE A 29 33.12 -37.30 -17.11
C ILE A 29 33.68 -36.12 -16.32
N PHE A 30 33.97 -36.30 -15.03
CA PHE A 30 34.60 -35.31 -14.16
C PHE A 30 36.03 -34.96 -14.64
N GLU A 31 36.83 -35.96 -15.01
CA GLU A 31 38.19 -35.78 -15.55
C GLU A 31 38.23 -35.19 -16.97
N LYS A 32 37.17 -35.41 -17.77
CA LYS A 32 37.11 -35.02 -19.18
C LYS A 32 37.18 -33.50 -19.42
N GLN A 33 36.78 -32.67 -18.45
CA GLN A 33 36.73 -31.19 -18.45
C GLN A 33 35.94 -30.51 -19.59
N ALA A 34 36.18 -30.84 -20.88
CA ALA A 34 35.39 -30.39 -22.04
C ALA A 34 35.84 -31.12 -23.33
N PRO A 35 35.00 -31.22 -24.38
CA PRO A 35 33.59 -30.78 -24.46
C PRO A 35 32.61 -31.85 -23.96
N TYR A 36 31.52 -31.41 -23.33
CA TYR A 36 30.43 -32.27 -22.84
C TYR A 36 29.39 -32.58 -23.93
N THR A 37 28.72 -33.72 -23.79
CA THR A 37 27.63 -34.21 -24.64
C THR A 37 26.33 -34.29 -23.83
N VAL A 38 25.18 -34.38 -24.50
CA VAL A 38 23.88 -34.60 -23.83
C VAL A 38 23.87 -35.89 -23.01
N SER A 39 24.56 -36.94 -23.48
CA SER A 39 24.73 -38.18 -22.71
C SER A 39 25.53 -37.97 -21.43
N ASP A 40 26.53 -37.07 -21.43
CA ASP A 40 27.26 -36.75 -20.21
C ASP A 40 26.36 -36.03 -19.19
N LEU A 41 25.47 -35.14 -19.65
CA LEU A 41 24.48 -34.49 -18.79
C LEU A 41 23.50 -35.49 -18.16
N GLU A 42 22.98 -36.43 -18.95
CA GLU A 42 22.07 -37.47 -18.46
C GLU A 42 22.74 -38.36 -17.39
N THR A 43 24.01 -38.76 -17.61
CA THR A 43 24.79 -39.48 -16.60
C THR A 43 24.98 -38.66 -15.33
N VAL A 44 25.27 -37.35 -15.44
CA VAL A 44 25.45 -36.48 -14.27
C VAL A 44 24.16 -36.33 -13.47
N LEU A 45 23.02 -36.08 -14.13
CA LEU A 45 21.72 -35.94 -13.46
C LEU A 45 21.29 -37.24 -12.77
N SER A 46 21.54 -38.39 -13.42
CA SER A 46 21.23 -39.70 -12.86
C SER A 46 22.08 -39.95 -11.61
N TYR A 47 23.40 -39.70 -11.72
CA TYR A 47 24.32 -39.82 -10.59
C TYR A 47 23.97 -38.88 -9.43
N GLN A 48 23.60 -37.63 -9.71
CA GLN A 48 23.16 -36.68 -8.69
C GLN A 48 21.91 -37.18 -7.94
N SER A 49 20.90 -37.65 -8.68
CA SER A 49 19.68 -38.22 -8.09
C SER A 49 20.00 -39.43 -7.20
N GLU A 50 20.91 -40.32 -7.63
CA GLU A 50 21.38 -41.44 -6.81
C GLU A 50 22.09 -40.97 -5.54
N GLN A 51 22.97 -39.96 -5.62
CA GLN A 51 23.70 -39.47 -4.46
C GLN A 51 22.81 -38.72 -3.45
N MET A 52 21.73 -38.05 -3.89
CA MET A 52 20.78 -37.43 -2.97
C MET A 52 20.13 -38.45 -2.01
N LEU A 53 19.95 -39.70 -2.43
CA LEU A 53 19.41 -40.76 -1.59
C LEU A 53 20.37 -41.15 -0.44
N ASN A 54 21.66 -40.83 -0.54
CA ASN A 54 22.65 -41.12 0.50
C ASN A 54 22.69 -40.07 1.63
N VAL A 55 22.04 -38.91 1.51
CA VAL A 55 22.14 -37.80 2.48
C VAL A 55 21.63 -38.21 3.87
N MET A 56 20.41 -38.73 3.98
CA MET A 56 19.86 -39.14 5.28
C MET A 56 20.63 -40.32 5.90
N PRO A 57 20.94 -41.41 5.17
CA PRO A 57 21.79 -42.49 5.68
C PRO A 57 23.16 -42.03 6.18
N LEU A 58 23.77 -41.04 5.52
CA LEU A 58 25.06 -40.46 5.93
C LEU A 58 24.96 -39.87 7.34
N TYR A 59 23.96 -39.02 7.60
CA TYR A 59 23.74 -38.45 8.93
C TYR A 59 23.47 -39.52 10.00
N SER A 60 22.66 -40.53 9.68
CA SER A 60 22.42 -41.67 10.58
C SER A 60 23.72 -42.41 10.94
N ASN A 61 24.61 -42.63 9.96
CA ASN A 61 25.89 -43.31 10.21
C ASN A 61 26.85 -42.45 11.05
N LEU A 62 26.90 -41.13 10.81
CA LEU A 62 27.68 -40.20 11.62
C LEU A 62 27.20 -40.18 13.08
N ALA A 63 25.89 -40.19 13.29
CA ALA A 63 25.31 -40.23 14.63
C ALA A 63 25.56 -41.57 15.35
N ASN A 64 25.42 -42.70 14.65
CA ASN A 64 25.70 -44.03 15.19
C ASN A 64 27.18 -44.26 15.55
N THR A 65 28.08 -43.47 14.97
CA THR A 65 29.51 -43.46 15.31
C THR A 65 29.86 -42.40 16.37
N SER A 66 28.86 -41.69 16.90
CA SER A 66 28.99 -40.61 17.88
C SER A 66 29.85 -39.44 17.41
N GLN A 67 29.99 -39.27 16.10
CA GLN A 67 30.70 -38.13 15.50
C GLN A 67 29.86 -36.85 15.60
N VAL A 68 28.53 -36.98 15.53
CA VAL A 68 27.56 -35.89 15.64
C VAL A 68 26.41 -36.30 16.55
N GLU A 69 25.74 -35.32 17.15
CA GLU A 69 24.40 -35.46 17.71
C GLU A 69 23.42 -34.86 16.71
N LEU A 70 22.36 -35.58 16.36
CA LEU A 70 21.32 -35.05 15.49
C LEU A 70 20.21 -34.43 16.35
N THR A 71 19.78 -33.23 15.97
CA THR A 71 18.59 -32.55 16.50
C THR A 71 17.47 -32.59 15.48
N THR A 72 16.26 -32.27 15.91
CA THR A 72 15.12 -31.99 15.02
C THR A 72 14.51 -30.64 15.35
N THR A 73 13.59 -30.20 14.52
CA THR A 73 12.69 -29.06 14.74
C THR A 73 11.24 -29.56 14.78
N PRO A 74 10.25 -28.78 15.28
CA PRO A 74 8.84 -29.14 15.13
C PRO A 74 8.45 -29.21 13.64
N LYS A 75 7.48 -30.07 13.30
CA LYS A 75 7.29 -30.60 11.93
C LYS A 75 7.26 -29.57 10.79
N TYR A 76 6.49 -28.50 10.93
CA TYR A 76 6.37 -27.45 9.91
C TYR A 76 7.04 -26.14 10.33
N HIS A 77 8.02 -26.21 11.22
CA HIS A 77 8.76 -25.03 11.67
C HIS A 77 7.89 -23.86 12.22
N PRO A 78 6.81 -24.09 13.01
CA PRO A 78 6.03 -22.99 13.58
C PRO A 78 6.81 -22.22 14.65
N ILE A 79 6.53 -20.92 14.81
CA ILE A 79 6.91 -20.16 16.01
C ILE A 79 6.06 -20.66 17.19
N MET A 80 6.52 -21.73 17.84
CA MET A 80 5.79 -22.39 18.93
C MET A 80 5.28 -21.43 20.01
N PRO A 81 6.04 -20.38 20.43
CA PRO A 81 5.52 -19.39 21.37
C PRO A 81 4.24 -18.69 20.92
N LEU A 82 4.12 -18.29 19.64
CA LEU A 82 2.92 -17.66 19.09
C LEU A 82 1.72 -18.61 19.11
N LEU A 83 1.93 -19.91 18.86
CA LEU A 83 0.87 -20.90 19.02
C LEU A 83 0.47 -21.08 20.49
N ALA A 84 1.45 -21.11 21.40
CA ALA A 84 1.27 -21.42 22.82
C ALA A 84 0.68 -20.27 23.65
N MET A 85 0.84 -19.02 23.22
CA MET A 85 0.30 -17.86 23.94
C MET A 85 -1.15 -17.56 23.54
N PRO A 86 -1.98 -16.98 24.44
CA PRO A 86 -3.22 -16.33 24.02
C PRO A 86 -2.90 -15.13 23.11
N GLY A 87 -3.92 -14.60 22.44
CA GLY A 87 -3.82 -13.47 21.52
C GLY A 87 -2.99 -12.27 22.00
N TRP A 88 -2.57 -11.42 21.07
CA TRP A 88 -1.64 -10.32 21.29
C TRP A 88 -2.05 -9.05 20.56
N THR A 89 -1.34 -7.96 20.85
CA THR A 89 -1.32 -6.72 20.08
C THR A 89 0.13 -6.23 20.11
N MET A 90 0.76 -6.10 18.94
CA MET A 90 2.16 -5.69 18.82
C MET A 90 2.23 -4.24 18.33
N GLU A 91 3.28 -3.89 17.59
CA GLU A 91 3.59 -2.52 17.16
C GLU A 91 2.62 -1.98 16.09
N ASP A 92 2.02 -2.87 15.29
CA ASP A 92 0.95 -2.54 14.34
C ASP A 92 -0.35 -2.03 14.98
N GLY A 93 -0.54 -2.28 16.29
CA GLY A 93 -1.77 -1.94 17.01
C GLY A 93 -2.98 -2.81 16.64
N ILE A 94 -2.82 -3.85 15.82
CA ILE A 94 -3.91 -4.72 15.36
C ILE A 94 -4.02 -5.92 16.31
N PRO A 95 -5.17 -6.10 17.01
CA PRO A 95 -5.32 -7.22 17.92
C PRO A 95 -5.53 -8.54 17.17
N VAL A 96 -4.73 -9.56 17.49
CA VAL A 96 -4.96 -10.96 17.10
C VAL A 96 -5.62 -11.68 18.26
N GLU A 97 -6.92 -11.93 18.17
CA GLU A 97 -7.68 -12.60 19.23
C GLU A 97 -7.71 -14.12 19.05
N LYS A 98 -7.04 -14.87 19.95
CA LYS A 98 -7.12 -16.33 19.98
C LYS A 98 -6.85 -16.93 21.36
N ASP A 99 -7.31 -18.15 21.55
CA ASP A 99 -6.88 -19.01 22.66
C ASP A 99 -5.45 -19.56 22.43
N ALA A 100 -4.82 -20.06 23.51
CA ALA A 100 -3.57 -20.81 23.43
C ALA A 100 -3.79 -22.18 22.76
N TRP A 101 -3.01 -22.49 21.73
CA TRP A 101 -3.10 -23.74 20.94
C TRP A 101 -2.04 -24.75 21.37
N ILE A 102 -1.96 -25.06 22.67
CA ILE A 102 -0.96 -25.98 23.24
C ILE A 102 -1.02 -27.37 22.60
N SER A 103 -2.21 -27.87 22.25
CA SER A 103 -2.38 -29.14 21.54
C SER A 103 -1.64 -29.16 20.19
N ASP A 104 -1.65 -28.04 19.48
CA ASP A 104 -1.04 -27.93 18.16
C ASP A 104 0.48 -27.93 18.32
N VAL A 105 1.02 -27.30 19.37
CA VAL A 105 2.45 -27.37 19.73
C VAL A 105 2.87 -28.81 20.05
N GLU A 106 2.10 -29.53 20.88
CA GLU A 106 2.36 -30.93 21.21
C GLU A 106 2.37 -31.83 19.96
N GLU A 107 1.44 -31.61 19.03
CA GLU A 107 1.37 -32.34 17.77
C GLU A 107 2.52 -31.99 16.81
N GLN A 108 2.89 -30.71 16.69
CA GLN A 108 4.04 -30.28 15.87
C GLN A 108 5.35 -30.89 16.37
N VAL A 109 5.55 -30.93 17.68
CA VAL A 109 6.73 -31.56 18.31
C VAL A 109 6.72 -33.08 18.09
N SER A 110 5.62 -33.75 18.42
CA SER A 110 5.54 -35.22 18.35
C SER A 110 5.61 -35.73 16.92
N GLU A 111 4.88 -35.13 15.97
CA GLU A 111 4.92 -35.55 14.57
C GLU A 111 6.27 -35.23 13.90
N GLY A 112 6.94 -34.15 14.32
CA GLY A 112 8.30 -33.83 13.88
C GLY A 112 9.31 -34.88 14.32
N LEU A 113 9.23 -35.30 15.59
CA LEU A 113 10.04 -36.39 16.14
C LEU A 113 9.77 -37.73 15.44
N ASP A 114 8.50 -38.08 15.24
CA ASP A 114 8.11 -39.32 14.57
C ASP A 114 8.59 -39.35 13.11
N LEU A 115 8.48 -38.23 12.39
CA LEU A 115 9.01 -38.10 11.03
C LEU A 115 10.52 -38.27 11.01
N PHE A 116 11.23 -37.59 11.91
CA PHE A 116 12.68 -37.66 12.01
C PHE A 116 13.16 -39.09 12.32
N GLU A 117 12.52 -39.77 13.28
CA GLU A 117 12.83 -41.16 13.63
C GLU A 117 12.52 -42.11 12.47
N ALA A 118 11.42 -41.89 11.74
CA ALA A 118 11.08 -42.69 10.56
C ALA A 118 12.09 -42.52 9.42
N SER A 119 12.64 -41.32 9.25
CA SER A 119 13.61 -41.00 8.18
C SER A 119 15.05 -41.40 8.51
N THR A 120 15.47 -41.33 9.77
CA THR A 120 16.87 -41.54 10.19
C THR A 120 17.08 -42.80 11.04
N GLY A 121 16.03 -43.35 11.63
CA GLY A 121 16.10 -44.42 12.63
C GLY A 121 16.57 -43.95 14.02
N ILE A 122 16.69 -42.64 14.23
CA ILE A 122 17.21 -42.04 15.46
C ILE A 122 16.14 -41.11 16.03
N ARG A 123 15.83 -41.25 17.32
CA ARG A 123 14.98 -40.31 18.04
C ARG A 123 15.86 -39.30 18.79
N PRO A 124 15.84 -38.01 18.43
CA PRO A 124 16.75 -37.02 18.98
C PRO A 124 16.37 -36.63 20.42
N SER A 125 17.39 -36.31 21.23
CA SER A 125 17.25 -35.75 22.59
C SER A 125 17.37 -34.22 22.63
N GLY A 126 17.79 -33.61 21.53
CA GLY A 126 17.91 -32.17 21.35
C GLY A 126 16.93 -31.63 20.33
N MET A 127 16.43 -30.41 20.57
CA MET A 127 15.58 -29.69 19.63
C MET A 127 16.21 -28.35 19.24
N TRP A 128 16.12 -28.02 17.95
CA TRP A 128 16.19 -26.66 17.44
C TRP A 128 14.77 -26.12 17.40
N PRO A 129 14.34 -25.27 18.35
CA PRO A 129 13.07 -24.56 18.21
C PRO A 129 13.13 -23.71 16.95
N SER A 130 12.04 -23.65 16.19
CA SER A 130 11.97 -22.81 14.98
C SER A 130 12.43 -21.40 15.30
N GLU A 131 13.40 -20.87 14.55
CA GLU A 131 13.95 -19.53 14.77
C GLU A 131 14.53 -19.31 16.18
N GLN A 132 14.93 -20.40 16.84
CA GLN A 132 15.34 -20.40 18.24
C GLN A 132 14.29 -19.76 19.18
N ALA A 133 13.03 -19.74 18.73
CA ALA A 133 11.91 -19.11 19.39
C ALA A 133 11.40 -19.98 20.53
N VAL A 134 11.45 -19.43 21.74
CA VAL A 134 11.09 -20.13 22.97
C VAL A 134 10.21 -19.27 23.86
N SER A 135 9.55 -19.94 24.81
CA SER A 135 8.80 -19.34 25.91
C SER A 135 8.68 -20.36 27.03
N GLN A 136 8.32 -19.90 28.22
CA GLN A 136 8.03 -20.79 29.35
C GLN A 136 6.98 -21.88 29.03
N ALA A 137 6.02 -21.58 28.14
CA ALA A 137 4.90 -22.45 27.83
C ALA A 137 5.27 -23.65 26.94
N VAL A 138 6.31 -23.53 26.11
CA VAL A 138 6.69 -24.58 25.14
C VAL A 138 7.64 -25.64 25.73
N ILE A 139 8.16 -25.40 26.95
CA ILE A 139 9.08 -26.32 27.64
C ILE A 139 8.42 -27.67 27.94
N ALA A 140 7.20 -27.67 28.46
CA ALA A 140 6.49 -28.91 28.79
C ALA A 140 6.19 -29.77 27.54
N PRO A 141 5.61 -29.23 26.45
CA PRO A 141 5.42 -29.97 25.19
C PRO A 141 6.70 -30.65 24.66
N MET A 142 7.85 -29.97 24.73
CA MET A 142 9.14 -30.54 24.32
C MET A 142 9.60 -31.65 25.26
N ALA A 143 9.65 -31.38 26.57
CA ALA A 143 10.19 -32.29 27.56
C ALA A 143 9.36 -33.59 27.70
N GLU A 144 8.03 -33.50 27.63
CA GLU A 144 7.14 -34.67 27.68
C GLU A 144 7.34 -35.61 26.48
N ASN A 145 7.80 -35.08 25.34
CA ASN A 145 8.13 -35.85 24.14
C ASN A 145 9.56 -36.41 24.12
N GLY A 146 10.31 -36.24 25.21
CA GLY A 146 11.64 -36.81 25.42
C GLY A 146 12.81 -35.90 25.05
N ILE A 147 12.56 -34.63 24.73
CA ILE A 147 13.62 -33.64 24.55
C ILE A 147 14.24 -33.32 25.92
N GLN A 148 15.57 -33.33 25.98
CA GLN A 148 16.34 -33.07 27.19
C GLN A 148 17.06 -31.72 27.13
N TRP A 149 17.28 -31.20 25.92
CA TRP A 149 17.85 -29.88 25.73
C TRP A 149 17.34 -29.17 24.48
N ALA A 150 17.35 -27.83 24.52
CA ALA A 150 17.11 -26.99 23.35
C ALA A 150 18.02 -25.75 23.35
N VAL A 151 18.06 -25.05 22.22
CA VAL A 151 18.88 -23.85 22.01
C VAL A 151 18.01 -22.60 21.81
N SER A 152 18.45 -21.48 22.36
CA SER A 152 17.91 -20.14 22.05
C SER A 152 19.04 -19.09 22.00
N ASP A 153 18.76 -17.80 21.92
CA ASP A 153 19.75 -16.73 21.82
C ASP A 153 20.02 -16.01 23.16
N LYS A 154 21.23 -15.45 23.31
CA LYS A 154 21.62 -14.68 24.49
C LYS A 154 20.72 -13.47 24.76
N GLN A 155 20.05 -12.93 23.74
CA GLN A 155 19.05 -11.86 23.90
C GLN A 155 17.84 -12.35 24.71
N VAL A 156 17.28 -13.52 24.38
CA VAL A 156 16.22 -14.18 25.17
C VAL A 156 16.68 -14.50 26.59
N LEU A 157 17.92 -14.98 26.74
CA LEU A 157 18.53 -15.21 28.05
C LEU A 157 18.56 -13.92 28.90
N SER A 158 18.94 -12.79 28.31
CA SER A 158 19.06 -11.52 29.03
C SER A 158 17.73 -10.95 29.50
N GLN A 159 16.63 -11.31 28.83
CA GLN A 159 15.27 -10.93 29.24
C GLN A 159 14.67 -11.91 30.26
N SER A 160 15.25 -13.11 30.41
CA SER A 160 14.80 -14.15 31.35
C SER A 160 15.10 -13.78 32.81
N VAL A 161 14.46 -14.46 33.76
CA VAL A 161 14.60 -14.18 35.21
C VAL A 161 15.34 -15.33 35.89
N LYS A 162 16.42 -15.03 36.62
CA LYS A 162 17.16 -16.01 37.44
C LYS A 162 16.33 -16.43 38.65
N LEU A 163 16.53 -17.67 39.11
CA LEU A 163 15.96 -18.12 40.38
C LEU A 163 16.41 -17.24 41.55
N GLY A 164 15.45 -16.53 42.17
CA GLY A 164 15.72 -15.58 43.25
C GLY A 164 15.81 -14.11 42.79
N GLY A 165 15.51 -13.82 41.52
CA GLY A 165 15.36 -12.49 40.95
C GLY A 165 16.59 -11.94 40.24
N GLY A 166 16.34 -10.97 39.35
CA GLY A 166 17.33 -10.37 38.46
C GLY A 166 17.47 -11.14 37.15
N ASN A 167 18.13 -10.53 36.17
CA ASN A 167 18.27 -11.07 34.83
C ASN A 167 19.71 -11.53 34.56
N PRO A 168 19.91 -12.55 33.72
CA PRO A 168 21.19 -12.79 33.06
C PRO A 168 21.62 -11.58 32.21
N SER A 169 22.91 -11.48 31.93
CA SER A 169 23.44 -10.45 31.01
C SER A 169 23.98 -11.07 29.74
N ASP A 170 23.54 -10.54 28.60
CA ASP A 170 24.03 -10.80 27.23
C ASP A 170 25.49 -10.35 26.98
N ALA A 171 26.04 -9.52 27.86
CA ALA A 171 27.46 -9.13 27.87
C ALA A 171 28.32 -10.04 28.79
N SER A 172 27.69 -10.82 29.66
CA SER A 172 28.39 -11.68 30.62
C SER A 172 28.75 -13.02 30.00
N THR A 173 30.03 -13.24 29.68
CA THR A 173 30.50 -14.55 29.20
C THR A 173 30.14 -15.68 30.17
N MET A 174 30.15 -15.43 31.49
CA MET A 174 29.72 -16.41 32.48
C MET A 174 28.26 -16.83 32.28
N ASP A 175 27.35 -15.88 32.04
CA ASP A 175 25.92 -16.18 31.89
C ASP A 175 25.64 -16.87 30.55
N ILE A 176 26.22 -16.37 29.44
CA ILE A 176 26.00 -16.89 28.08
C ILE A 176 26.53 -18.32 27.93
N THR A 177 27.69 -18.61 28.52
CA THR A 177 28.33 -19.94 28.42
C THR A 177 27.89 -20.90 29.52
N SER A 178 26.93 -20.51 30.39
CA SER A 178 26.32 -21.45 31.33
C SER A 178 25.12 -22.12 30.66
N PRO A 179 25.01 -23.45 30.69
CA PRO A 179 23.74 -24.11 30.44
C PRO A 179 22.77 -23.83 31.59
N TRP A 180 21.50 -23.59 31.29
CA TRP A 180 20.48 -23.23 32.27
C TRP A 180 19.39 -24.30 32.35
N MET A 181 18.93 -24.62 33.55
CA MET A 181 17.75 -25.46 33.73
C MET A 181 16.49 -24.59 33.75
N VAL A 182 15.47 -25.00 32.99
CA VAL A 182 14.15 -24.36 32.93
C VAL A 182 13.10 -25.39 33.30
N GLU A 183 12.18 -25.02 34.21
CA GLU A 183 11.10 -25.90 34.69
C GLU A 183 9.73 -25.35 34.27
N SER A 184 8.89 -26.17 33.66
CA SER A 184 7.50 -25.84 33.31
C SER A 184 6.61 -27.06 33.45
N GLY A 185 5.41 -26.92 34.04
CA GLY A 185 4.46 -28.02 34.17
C GLY A 185 4.96 -29.24 34.98
N GLY A 186 6.00 -29.07 35.81
CA GLY A 186 6.66 -30.17 36.52
C GLY A 186 7.63 -30.98 35.67
N GLN A 187 7.92 -30.54 34.45
CA GLN A 187 9.01 -31.02 33.61
C GLN A 187 10.17 -30.02 33.66
N GLU A 188 11.40 -30.51 33.47
CA GLU A 188 12.58 -29.66 33.36
C GLU A 188 13.43 -30.05 32.15
N MET A 189 14.09 -29.04 31.56
CA MET A 189 14.93 -29.20 30.38
C MET A 189 16.14 -28.27 30.46
N MET A 190 17.27 -28.66 29.86
CA MET A 190 18.44 -27.78 29.73
C MET A 190 18.29 -26.85 28.53
N MET A 191 18.48 -25.55 28.73
CA MET A 191 18.62 -24.56 27.68
C MET A 191 20.08 -24.15 27.53
N VAL A 192 20.55 -24.11 26.29
CA VAL A 192 21.83 -23.48 25.93
C VAL A 192 21.58 -22.25 25.10
N PHE A 193 22.44 -21.24 25.19
CA PHE A 193 22.24 -19.97 24.53
C PHE A 193 23.37 -19.64 23.56
N ARG A 194 22.98 -19.24 22.35
CA ARG A 194 23.86 -18.89 21.24
C ARG A 194 24.75 -17.70 21.60
N GLU A 195 26.05 -17.82 21.32
CA GLU A 195 26.95 -16.66 21.29
C GLU A 195 26.90 -16.03 19.90
N THR A 196 25.99 -15.08 19.73
CA THR A 196 25.65 -14.43 18.45
C THR A 196 26.89 -13.96 17.68
N GLY A 197 27.83 -13.29 18.33
CA GLY A 197 28.96 -12.66 17.64
C GLY A 197 29.93 -13.66 17.00
N ILE A 198 30.20 -14.80 17.65
CA ILE A 198 31.01 -15.88 17.07
C ILE A 198 30.22 -16.64 16.00
N SER A 199 28.93 -16.87 16.23
CA SER A 199 28.06 -17.54 15.27
C SER A 199 27.91 -16.78 13.95
N ASP A 200 27.66 -15.46 14.02
CA ASP A 200 27.49 -14.60 12.84
C ASP A 200 28.75 -14.53 12.00
N ARG A 201 29.93 -14.60 12.62
CA ARG A 201 31.20 -14.63 11.87
C ARG A 201 31.30 -15.83 10.96
N ILE A 202 30.83 -17.01 11.40
CA ILE A 202 30.81 -18.20 10.56
C ILE A 202 29.81 -18.02 9.41
N ALA A 203 28.63 -17.46 9.72
CA ALA A 203 27.56 -17.29 8.75
C ALA A 203 27.86 -16.24 7.67
N PHE A 204 28.51 -15.13 8.04
CA PHE A 204 28.55 -13.92 7.22
C PHE A 204 29.94 -13.30 7.01
N THR A 205 30.98 -13.74 7.76
CA THR A 205 32.31 -13.07 7.71
C THR A 205 33.42 -13.98 7.21
N TYR A 206 33.53 -15.21 7.71
CA TYR A 206 34.69 -16.06 7.48
C TYR A 206 34.85 -16.53 6.03
N GLY A 207 33.77 -16.54 5.24
CA GLY A 207 33.83 -16.87 3.82
C GLY A 207 34.68 -15.90 2.99
N ASP A 208 34.88 -14.68 3.48
CA ASP A 208 35.64 -13.64 2.79
C ASP A 208 37.09 -13.53 3.29
N MET A 209 37.49 -14.40 4.22
CA MET A 209 38.83 -14.43 4.82
C MET A 209 39.68 -15.57 4.22
N ASP A 210 41.00 -15.42 4.30
CA ASP A 210 41.90 -16.56 4.14
C ASP A 210 41.59 -17.61 5.22
N VAL A 211 41.55 -18.89 4.84
CA VAL A 211 41.09 -19.99 5.71
C VAL A 211 41.85 -20.03 7.03
N GLU A 212 43.18 -19.90 6.98
CA GLU A 212 44.03 -19.92 8.17
C GLU A 212 43.74 -18.75 9.11
N ASP A 213 43.43 -17.57 8.57
CA ASP A 213 43.10 -16.37 9.36
C ASP A 213 41.71 -16.50 9.99
N ALA A 214 40.73 -17.05 9.26
CA ALA A 214 39.39 -17.31 9.79
C ALA A 214 39.43 -18.30 10.97
N VAL A 215 40.20 -19.40 10.81
CA VAL A 215 40.37 -20.40 11.88
C VAL A 215 41.13 -19.80 13.06
N ALA A 216 42.18 -19.01 12.82
CA ALA A 216 42.92 -18.34 13.88
C ALA A 216 42.06 -17.34 14.66
N ASP A 217 41.21 -16.56 13.97
CA ASP A 217 40.25 -15.64 14.60
C ASP A 217 39.26 -16.41 15.47
N PHE A 218 38.63 -17.46 14.94
CA PHE A 218 37.71 -18.29 15.72
C PHE A 218 38.35 -18.83 17.01
N ILE A 219 39.54 -19.44 16.90
CA ILE A 219 40.24 -19.98 18.07
C ILE A 219 40.56 -18.88 19.08
N SER A 220 41.03 -17.73 18.62
CA SER A 220 41.29 -16.55 19.47
C SER A 220 40.03 -16.11 20.21
N GLN A 221 38.89 -16.03 19.54
CA GLN A 221 37.61 -15.65 20.16
C GLN A 221 37.19 -16.64 21.25
N VAL A 222 37.33 -17.94 21.02
CA VAL A 222 37.04 -18.97 22.04
C VAL A 222 38.01 -18.85 23.24
N GLU A 223 39.30 -18.63 22.99
CA GLU A 223 40.29 -18.46 24.07
C GLU A 223 40.08 -17.18 24.88
N ASN A 224 39.57 -16.12 24.24
CA ASN A 224 39.17 -14.88 24.91
C ASN A 224 38.00 -15.16 25.88
N ARG A 225 36.95 -15.84 25.43
CA ARG A 225 35.82 -16.25 26.30
C ARG A 225 36.26 -17.12 27.47
N ARG A 226 37.17 -18.06 27.20
CA ARG A 226 37.79 -18.87 28.27
C ARG A 226 38.54 -17.99 29.29
N SER A 227 39.26 -16.98 28.82
CA SER A 227 40.00 -16.05 29.68
C SER A 227 39.05 -15.19 30.52
N ASP A 228 37.94 -14.74 29.94
CA ASP A 228 36.89 -13.99 30.63
C ASP A 228 36.30 -14.80 31.79
N ILE A 229 36.00 -16.09 31.57
CA ILE A 229 35.54 -17.02 32.62
C ILE A 229 36.54 -17.10 33.77
N ILE A 230 37.83 -17.30 33.47
CA ILE A 230 38.88 -17.39 34.49
C ILE A 230 39.02 -16.08 35.27
N ASN A 231 38.98 -14.95 34.57
CA ASN A 231 39.11 -13.62 35.17
C ASN A 231 37.91 -13.28 36.07
N ALA A 232 36.71 -13.78 35.73
CA ALA A 232 35.52 -13.70 36.56
C ALA A 232 35.54 -14.69 37.76
N GLY A 233 36.55 -15.55 37.86
CA GLY A 233 36.70 -16.54 38.93
C GLY A 233 35.94 -17.85 38.70
N GLY A 234 35.41 -18.07 37.49
CA GLY A 234 34.78 -19.31 37.07
C GLY A 234 35.79 -20.39 36.69
N ASN A 235 35.30 -21.62 36.54
CA ASN A 235 36.05 -22.76 36.06
C ASN A 235 35.60 -23.10 34.63
N PRO A 236 36.44 -22.92 33.59
CA PRO A 236 36.03 -23.17 32.21
C PRO A 236 35.46 -24.56 31.91
N GLU A 237 35.80 -25.58 32.71
CA GLU A 237 35.24 -26.93 32.53
C GLU A 237 33.74 -27.06 32.87
N ASP A 238 33.15 -26.05 33.53
CA ASP A 238 31.75 -26.01 33.92
C ASP A 238 30.88 -25.20 32.93
N HIS A 239 31.48 -24.75 31.82
CA HIS A 239 30.85 -23.90 30.81
C HIS A 239 30.80 -24.59 29.45
N LEU A 240 29.79 -24.23 28.65
CA LEU A 240 29.58 -24.68 27.27
C LEU A 240 29.37 -23.44 26.38
N LEU A 241 30.32 -23.17 25.48
CA LEU A 241 30.19 -22.10 24.49
C LEU A 241 29.41 -22.63 23.29
N THR A 242 28.19 -22.15 23.09
CA THR A 242 27.31 -22.58 22.01
C THR A 242 27.46 -21.68 20.79
N VAL A 243 27.88 -22.29 19.69
CA VAL A 243 27.91 -21.68 18.36
C VAL A 243 26.80 -22.34 17.56
N ALA A 244 25.73 -21.57 17.30
CA ALA A 244 24.56 -22.01 16.54
C ALA A 244 24.36 -21.08 15.33
N ALA A 245 24.16 -21.62 14.14
CA ALA A 245 23.94 -20.88 12.90
C ALA A 245 23.13 -21.76 11.94
N ASP A 246 22.41 -21.13 11.01
CA ASP A 246 21.71 -21.86 9.96
C ASP A 246 22.68 -22.64 9.07
N GLY A 247 22.21 -23.77 8.56
CA GLY A 247 23.01 -24.70 7.78
C GLY A 247 23.44 -24.14 6.42
N GLU A 248 22.73 -23.13 5.93
CA GLU A 248 22.81 -22.58 4.59
C GLU A 248 23.57 -21.24 4.57
N ASN A 249 23.45 -20.42 5.62
CA ASN A 249 23.95 -19.04 5.61
C ASN A 249 25.46 -18.99 5.32
N TRP A 250 26.25 -19.80 6.03
CA TRP A 250 27.70 -19.85 5.80
C TRP A 250 28.07 -20.37 4.40
N LEU A 251 27.19 -21.11 3.70
CA LEU A 251 27.44 -21.60 2.35
C LEU A 251 27.13 -20.56 1.28
N PHE A 252 26.03 -19.81 1.42
CA PHE A 252 25.51 -18.94 0.37
C PHE A 252 25.66 -17.45 0.67
N MET A 253 25.66 -17.06 1.94
CA MET A 253 25.73 -15.67 2.39
C MET A 253 27.15 -15.23 2.79
N SER A 254 28.13 -16.12 2.64
CA SER A 254 29.55 -15.81 2.79
C SER A 254 30.33 -16.21 1.53
N GLY A 255 31.55 -15.71 1.36
CA GLY A 255 32.42 -16.05 0.21
C GLY A 255 32.74 -17.54 0.01
N PHE A 256 32.38 -18.43 0.95
CA PHE A 256 32.66 -19.88 0.86
C PHE A 256 32.00 -20.58 -0.34
N GLY A 257 30.87 -20.07 -0.84
CA GLY A 257 30.23 -20.60 -2.05
C GLY A 257 31.13 -20.53 -3.30
N SER A 258 32.11 -19.62 -3.31
CA SER A 258 33.07 -19.47 -4.39
C SER A 258 34.28 -20.43 -4.29
N SER A 259 34.45 -21.10 -3.15
CA SER A 259 35.65 -21.88 -2.80
C SER A 259 35.33 -23.32 -2.36
N ASP A 260 34.79 -24.13 -3.28
CA ASP A 260 34.40 -25.54 -3.02
C ASP A 260 33.50 -25.67 -1.77
N ASN A 261 32.55 -24.75 -1.64
CA ASN A 261 31.55 -24.69 -0.56
C ASN A 261 32.17 -24.73 0.85
N GLY A 262 33.27 -23.98 1.06
CA GLY A 262 33.92 -23.84 2.36
C GLY A 262 34.58 -25.12 2.89
N ARG A 263 34.78 -26.16 2.06
CA ARG A 263 35.32 -27.45 2.51
C ARG A 263 36.72 -27.34 3.13
N GLU A 264 37.59 -26.51 2.54
CA GLU A 264 38.94 -26.28 3.09
C GLU A 264 38.87 -25.64 4.48
N PHE A 265 37.99 -24.66 4.67
CA PHE A 265 37.72 -24.05 5.98
C PHE A 265 37.22 -25.08 6.99
N LEU A 266 36.20 -25.88 6.67
CA LEU A 266 35.68 -26.89 7.59
C LEU A 266 36.76 -27.89 8.03
N HIS A 267 37.61 -28.34 7.10
CA HIS A 267 38.70 -29.26 7.44
C HIS A 267 39.72 -28.61 8.38
N GLU A 268 40.23 -27.43 8.04
CA GLU A 268 41.22 -26.74 8.88
C GLU A 268 40.63 -26.36 10.25
N TRP A 269 39.36 -25.94 10.28
CA TRP A 269 38.66 -25.57 11.49
C TRP A 269 38.48 -26.75 12.45
N PHE A 270 37.98 -27.89 11.97
CA PHE A 270 37.82 -29.08 12.80
C PHE A 270 39.18 -29.72 13.16
N ASP A 271 40.18 -29.68 12.28
CA ASP A 271 41.54 -30.15 12.59
C ASP A 271 42.18 -29.31 13.71
N ALA A 272 42.01 -27.98 13.68
CA ALA A 272 42.49 -27.08 14.73
C ALA A 272 41.80 -27.34 16.08
N LEU A 273 40.53 -27.77 16.07
CA LEU A 273 39.75 -28.07 17.27
C LEU A 273 40.03 -29.45 17.86
N GLN A 274 40.28 -30.47 17.03
CA GLN A 274 40.35 -31.87 17.44
C GLN A 274 41.37 -32.15 18.56
N ASP A 275 42.55 -31.51 18.48
CA ASP A 275 43.67 -31.71 19.42
C ASP A 275 44.02 -30.42 20.20
N HIS A 276 43.08 -29.47 20.29
CA HIS A 276 43.34 -28.19 20.96
C HIS A 276 43.57 -28.37 22.48
N PRO A 277 44.62 -27.77 23.08
CA PRO A 277 44.98 -28.04 24.48
C PRO A 277 44.01 -27.46 25.52
N THR A 278 43.17 -26.49 25.12
CA THR A 278 42.30 -25.72 26.01
C THR A 278 40.82 -25.74 25.61
N ILE A 279 40.50 -26.28 24.42
CA ILE A 279 39.16 -26.32 23.85
C ILE A 279 38.80 -27.79 23.65
N ARG A 280 37.59 -28.18 24.07
CA ARG A 280 37.06 -29.52 23.85
C ARG A 280 35.73 -29.38 23.13
N THR A 281 35.62 -29.97 21.93
CA THR A 281 34.34 -30.10 21.25
C THR A 281 33.52 -31.21 21.91
N MET A 282 32.25 -30.93 22.19
CA MET A 282 31.32 -31.90 22.74
C MET A 282 29.89 -31.52 22.36
N THR A 283 29.00 -32.51 22.30
CA THR A 283 27.58 -32.27 22.06
C THR A 283 26.85 -31.92 23.37
N PRO A 284 25.71 -31.20 23.34
CA PRO A 284 24.97 -30.90 24.56
C PRO A 284 24.45 -32.15 25.29
N GLY A 285 24.09 -33.21 24.56
CA GLY A 285 23.75 -34.50 25.14
C GLY A 285 24.93 -35.13 25.90
N GLN A 286 26.14 -35.10 25.32
CA GLN A 286 27.36 -35.55 26.02
C GLN A 286 27.64 -34.71 27.27
N TYR A 287 27.40 -33.39 27.21
CA TYR A 287 27.56 -32.51 28.37
C TYR A 287 26.61 -32.92 29.50
N LEU A 288 25.34 -33.17 29.20
CA LEU A 288 24.36 -33.66 30.17
C LEU A 288 24.76 -35.02 30.77
N GLU A 289 25.24 -35.96 29.96
CA GLU A 289 25.69 -37.27 30.44
C GLU A 289 26.92 -37.18 31.35
N GLU A 290 27.89 -36.32 31.02
CA GLU A 290 29.14 -36.19 31.77
C GLU A 290 29.02 -35.33 33.03
N LYS A 291 28.25 -34.23 32.97
CA LYS A 291 28.18 -33.21 34.03
C LYS A 291 26.92 -33.30 34.88
N GLY A 292 25.82 -33.82 34.33
CA GLY A 292 24.52 -33.86 34.98
C GLY A 292 23.89 -32.46 35.16
N THR A 293 22.71 -32.42 35.79
CA THR A 293 21.91 -31.18 35.95
C THR A 293 22.00 -30.55 37.35
N ASP A 294 22.57 -31.26 38.33
CA ASP A 294 22.56 -30.87 39.75
C ASP A 294 23.26 -29.54 40.04
N GLN A 295 24.30 -29.21 39.27
CA GLN A 295 25.11 -27.99 39.46
C GLN A 295 24.71 -26.84 38.53
N LEU A 296 23.75 -27.05 37.63
CA LEU A 296 23.34 -26.04 36.67
C LEU A 296 22.49 -24.95 37.33
N PRO A 297 22.71 -23.67 36.97
CA PRO A 297 21.84 -22.59 37.40
C PRO A 297 20.43 -22.76 36.82
N ARG A 298 19.44 -22.12 37.46
CA ARG A 298 18.03 -22.22 37.09
C ARG A 298 17.46 -20.85 36.72
N LEU A 299 16.65 -20.83 35.67
CA LEU A 299 15.76 -19.71 35.37
C LEU A 299 14.44 -19.93 36.10
N GLU A 300 13.94 -18.89 36.76
CA GLU A 300 12.59 -18.84 37.33
C GLU A 300 11.55 -18.61 36.23
N GLU A 301 11.91 -17.81 35.23
CA GLU A 301 11.09 -17.52 34.06
C GLU A 301 12.00 -17.44 32.84
N LEU A 302 11.69 -18.25 31.83
CA LEU A 302 12.25 -18.13 30.49
C LEU A 302 11.44 -17.09 29.71
N ALA A 303 12.12 -16.05 29.22
CA ALA A 303 11.50 -15.03 28.39
C ALA A 303 10.94 -15.62 27.08
N THR A 304 9.96 -14.90 26.51
CA THR A 304 9.38 -15.22 25.22
C THR A 304 10.10 -14.42 24.14
N GLY A 305 10.71 -15.09 23.17
CA GLY A 305 11.42 -14.42 22.08
C GLY A 305 12.17 -15.40 21.19
N SER A 306 12.81 -14.87 20.14
CA SER A 306 13.58 -15.61 19.14
C SER A 306 15.05 -15.17 19.10
N TRP A 307 15.84 -15.76 18.20
CA TRP A 307 17.20 -15.26 17.93
C TRP A 307 17.27 -13.92 17.19
N ILE A 308 16.14 -13.42 16.71
CA ILE A 308 16.03 -12.13 16.02
C ILE A 308 15.43 -11.15 17.01
N GLN A 309 16.22 -10.11 17.34
CA GLN A 309 15.87 -9.02 18.26
C GLN A 309 15.48 -9.44 19.70
N GLY A 310 15.47 -10.74 20.00
CA GLY A 310 15.05 -11.28 21.28
C GLY A 310 13.54 -11.25 21.50
N ASP A 311 12.75 -11.02 20.44
CA ASP A 311 11.28 -10.97 20.49
C ASP A 311 10.66 -11.79 19.34
N LEU A 312 9.36 -11.56 19.06
CA LEU A 312 8.58 -12.28 18.05
C LEU A 312 7.99 -11.34 16.97
N SER A 313 8.46 -10.08 16.90
CA SER A 313 7.91 -9.03 16.02
C SER A 313 8.01 -9.40 14.54
N THR A 314 9.08 -10.09 14.12
CA THR A 314 9.28 -10.57 12.74
C THR A 314 8.18 -11.51 12.21
N TRP A 315 7.30 -12.05 13.06
CA TRP A 315 6.22 -12.94 12.60
C TRP A 315 4.82 -12.50 13.06
N ALA A 316 4.71 -11.35 13.73
CA ALA A 316 3.50 -10.91 14.41
C ALA A 316 3.44 -9.40 14.70
N GLY A 317 4.38 -8.61 14.19
CA GLY A 317 4.61 -7.21 14.49
C GLY A 317 4.05 -6.25 13.45
N GLU A 318 3.84 -6.71 12.22
CA GLU A 318 3.38 -5.92 11.09
C GLU A 318 1.95 -6.29 10.61
N GLU A 319 1.35 -5.39 9.85
CA GLU A 319 -0.07 -5.42 9.47
C GLU A 319 -0.41 -6.67 8.63
N GLU A 320 0.46 -7.03 7.69
CA GLU A 320 0.35 -8.18 6.80
C GLU A 320 0.42 -9.50 7.58
N GLU A 321 1.26 -9.59 8.60
CA GLU A 321 1.35 -10.77 9.46
C GLU A 321 0.05 -10.92 10.27
N SER A 322 -0.47 -9.82 10.81
CA SER A 322 -1.76 -9.80 11.52
C SER A 322 -2.91 -10.28 10.64
N ILE A 323 -2.96 -9.89 9.36
CA ILE A 323 -3.91 -10.45 8.37
C ILE A 323 -3.75 -11.96 8.24
N GLY A 324 -2.50 -12.43 8.08
CA GLY A 324 -2.20 -13.87 8.01
C GLY A 324 -2.70 -14.62 9.25
N TRP A 325 -2.49 -14.06 10.43
CA TRP A 325 -2.92 -14.65 11.70
C TRP A 325 -4.44 -14.68 11.84
N HIS A 326 -5.16 -13.62 11.49
CA HIS A 326 -6.63 -13.61 11.50
C HIS A 326 -7.20 -14.72 10.61
N ARG A 327 -6.65 -14.89 9.41
CA ARG A 327 -7.05 -15.95 8.48
C ARG A 327 -6.78 -17.35 9.04
N LEU A 328 -5.61 -17.55 9.66
CA LEU A 328 -5.24 -18.81 10.29
C LEU A 328 -6.15 -19.14 11.48
N VAL A 329 -6.47 -18.15 12.32
CA VAL A 329 -7.41 -18.28 13.45
C VAL A 329 -8.79 -18.69 12.93
N ALA A 330 -9.34 -17.97 11.95
CA ALA A 330 -10.65 -18.27 11.37
C ALA A 330 -10.72 -19.69 10.76
N ALA A 331 -9.67 -20.11 10.03
CA ALA A 331 -9.59 -21.44 9.44
C ALA A 331 -9.50 -22.53 10.52
N ARG A 332 -8.74 -22.29 11.59
CA ARG A 332 -8.64 -23.21 12.73
C ARG A 332 -9.96 -23.34 13.47
N ASP A 333 -10.69 -22.25 13.69
CA ASP A 333 -11.99 -22.29 14.36
C ASP A 333 -13.00 -23.13 13.59
N VAL A 334 -13.02 -23.02 12.26
CA VAL A 334 -13.81 -23.89 11.38
C VAL A 334 -13.38 -25.35 11.50
N TYR A 335 -12.06 -25.63 11.49
CA TYR A 335 -11.55 -26.98 11.72
C TYR A 335 -12.02 -27.55 13.07
N MET A 336 -11.88 -26.78 14.15
CA MET A 336 -12.27 -27.20 15.50
C MET A 336 -13.77 -27.40 15.63
N GLN A 337 -14.58 -26.54 15.02
CA GLN A 337 -16.02 -26.69 14.98
C GLN A 337 -16.42 -28.01 14.29
N VAL A 338 -15.91 -28.26 13.08
CA VAL A 338 -16.22 -29.49 12.33
C VAL A 338 -15.68 -30.73 13.03
N LEU A 339 -14.49 -30.67 13.64
CA LEU A 339 -13.92 -31.76 14.44
C LEU A 339 -14.85 -32.14 15.60
N ASN A 340 -15.41 -31.15 16.30
CA ASN A 340 -16.29 -31.37 17.45
C ASN A 340 -17.69 -31.85 17.05
N GLU A 341 -18.26 -31.29 15.97
CA GLU A 341 -19.62 -31.61 15.51
C GLU A 341 -19.66 -32.89 14.65
N GLN A 342 -18.62 -33.13 13.85
CA GLN A 342 -18.52 -34.18 12.84
C GLN A 342 -17.16 -34.91 12.89
N PRO A 343 -16.81 -35.58 14.01
CA PRO A 343 -15.48 -36.18 14.21
C PRO A 343 -15.11 -37.31 13.22
N ASN A 344 -16.07 -37.78 12.41
CA ASN A 344 -15.84 -38.79 11.37
C ASN A 344 -15.87 -38.18 9.95
N ASN A 345 -15.82 -36.85 9.80
CA ASN A 345 -15.76 -36.21 8.50
C ASN A 345 -14.48 -36.67 7.77
N PRO A 346 -14.59 -37.23 6.55
CA PRO A 346 -13.43 -37.79 5.82
C PRO A 346 -12.39 -36.74 5.42
N GLY A 347 -12.73 -35.45 5.45
CA GLY A 347 -11.83 -34.34 5.17
C GLY A 347 -10.90 -33.94 6.32
N LEU A 348 -11.23 -34.31 7.57
CA LEU A 348 -10.45 -33.90 8.75
C LEU A 348 -8.94 -34.21 8.66
N PRO A 349 -8.47 -35.35 8.11
CA PRO A 349 -7.04 -35.59 7.96
C PRO A 349 -6.35 -34.61 7.00
N ALA A 350 -7.00 -34.26 5.88
CA ALA A 350 -6.45 -33.29 4.93
C ALA A 350 -6.47 -31.87 5.52
N ALA A 351 -7.56 -31.50 6.19
CA ALA A 351 -7.68 -30.23 6.90
C ALA A 351 -6.63 -30.09 8.00
N LYS A 352 -6.39 -31.13 8.81
CA LYS A 352 -5.36 -31.13 9.86
C LYS A 352 -3.97 -30.92 9.25
N HIS A 353 -3.64 -31.66 8.19
CA HIS A 353 -2.36 -31.52 7.51
C HIS A 353 -2.16 -30.08 7.00
N ALA A 354 -3.18 -29.51 6.35
CA ALA A 354 -3.11 -28.14 5.85
C ALA A 354 -3.01 -27.10 6.98
N LEU A 355 -3.75 -27.28 8.08
CA LEU A 355 -3.66 -26.44 9.27
C LEU A 355 -2.26 -26.45 9.88
N MET A 356 -1.65 -27.62 10.09
CA MET A 356 -0.30 -27.72 10.63
C MET A 356 0.75 -27.09 9.71
N ALA A 357 0.58 -27.21 8.39
CA ALA A 357 1.45 -26.56 7.41
C ALA A 357 1.30 -25.04 7.41
N ALA A 358 0.06 -24.52 7.50
CA ALA A 358 -0.22 -23.09 7.57
C ALA A 358 0.33 -22.41 8.85
N GLN A 359 0.64 -23.17 9.89
CA GLN A 359 1.26 -22.65 11.12
C GLN A 359 2.77 -22.38 11.00
N GLY A 360 3.40 -22.78 9.88
CA GLY A 360 4.85 -22.61 9.69
C GLY A 360 5.29 -21.15 9.72
N SER A 361 6.49 -20.89 10.26
CA SER A 361 7.01 -19.53 10.40
C SER A 361 7.33 -18.89 9.06
N ASP A 362 7.70 -19.67 8.04
CA ASP A 362 8.11 -19.15 6.73
C ASP A 362 7.05 -18.27 6.07
N TRP A 363 5.76 -18.56 6.28
CA TRP A 363 4.68 -17.73 5.72
C TRP A 363 4.70 -16.32 6.31
N PHE A 364 4.92 -16.24 7.62
CA PHE A 364 4.94 -14.98 8.37
C PHE A 364 6.30 -14.28 8.28
N TRP A 365 7.36 -14.99 7.89
CA TRP A 365 8.66 -14.40 7.58
C TRP A 365 8.61 -13.57 6.30
N TRP A 366 7.83 -14.00 5.30
CA TRP A 366 7.67 -13.27 4.04
C TRP A 366 6.42 -12.38 4.01
N TYR A 367 5.59 -12.43 5.05
CA TYR A 367 4.60 -11.39 5.29
C TYR A 367 5.26 -10.26 6.05
N GLY A 368 4.78 -9.04 5.82
CA GLY A 368 5.41 -7.84 6.34
C GLY A 368 6.39 -7.24 5.35
N ALA A 369 7.02 -6.18 5.78
CA ALA A 369 7.87 -5.31 4.99
C ALA A 369 9.33 -5.34 5.45
N ASP A 370 9.66 -6.12 6.49
CA ASP A 370 11.02 -6.28 7.00
C ASP A 370 11.86 -7.27 6.16
N GLN A 371 11.21 -8.23 5.50
CA GLN A 371 11.80 -9.21 4.58
C GLN A 371 11.23 -9.08 3.16
N ASP A 372 12.02 -9.48 2.16
CA ASP A 372 11.61 -9.53 0.75
C ASP A 372 12.19 -10.81 0.11
N SER A 373 11.33 -11.66 -0.43
CA SER A 373 11.75 -12.86 -1.17
C SER A 373 12.12 -12.58 -2.63
N GLY A 374 11.85 -11.36 -3.11
CA GLY A 374 11.84 -10.93 -4.51
C GLY A 374 10.50 -11.17 -5.23
N ASP A 375 9.60 -11.97 -4.65
CA ASP A 375 8.23 -12.21 -5.14
C ASP A 375 7.32 -12.78 -4.03
N ASP A 376 6.98 -11.96 -3.05
CA ASP A 376 6.19 -12.37 -1.86
C ASP A 376 4.78 -12.85 -2.22
N SER A 377 4.27 -12.44 -3.38
CA SER A 377 2.96 -12.86 -3.90
C SER A 377 2.85 -14.38 -4.05
N GLN A 378 3.97 -15.09 -4.29
CA GLN A 378 4.00 -16.54 -4.37
C GLN A 378 3.87 -17.20 -2.98
N PHE A 379 4.55 -16.66 -1.96
CA PHE A 379 4.46 -17.17 -0.59
C PHE A 379 3.05 -16.98 -0.03
N ASP A 380 2.47 -15.80 -0.24
CA ASP A 380 1.08 -15.51 0.10
C ASP A 380 0.10 -16.49 -0.60
N ALA A 381 0.29 -16.75 -1.90
CA ALA A 381 -0.56 -17.70 -2.62
C ALA A 381 -0.46 -19.14 -2.07
N LEU A 382 0.74 -19.59 -1.68
CA LEU A 382 0.95 -20.90 -1.06
C LEU A 382 0.31 -20.99 0.33
N PHE A 383 0.48 -19.96 1.16
CA PHE A 383 -0.17 -19.88 2.47
C PHE A 383 -1.71 -19.91 2.33
N ARG A 384 -2.28 -19.06 1.47
CA ARG A 384 -3.73 -19.05 1.19
C ARG A 384 -4.21 -20.39 0.63
N THR A 385 -3.38 -21.11 -0.13
CA THR A 385 -3.71 -22.48 -0.61
C THR A 385 -3.87 -23.46 0.55
N HIS A 386 -3.02 -23.41 1.58
CA HIS A 386 -3.19 -24.22 2.78
C HIS A 386 -4.50 -23.87 3.49
N LEU A 387 -4.80 -22.59 3.65
CA LEU A 387 -6.06 -22.17 4.28
C LEU A 387 -7.28 -22.62 3.47
N ARG A 388 -7.31 -22.40 2.15
CA ARG A 388 -8.38 -22.86 1.25
C ARG A 388 -8.59 -24.38 1.36
N THR A 389 -7.49 -25.15 1.45
CA THR A 389 -7.55 -26.61 1.60
C THR A 389 -8.29 -27.04 2.87
N ILE A 390 -8.18 -26.28 3.97
CA ILE A 390 -8.92 -26.55 5.22
C ILE A 390 -10.43 -26.47 4.96
N TYR A 391 -10.91 -25.36 4.40
CA TYR A 391 -12.34 -25.17 4.10
C TYR A 391 -12.87 -26.19 3.08
N GLU A 392 -12.19 -26.34 1.96
CA GLU A 392 -12.61 -27.20 0.85
C GLU A 392 -12.67 -28.67 1.28
N SER A 393 -11.67 -29.16 2.01
CA SER A 393 -11.66 -30.55 2.48
C SER A 393 -12.78 -30.85 3.48
N LEU A 394 -13.18 -29.86 4.28
CA LEU A 394 -14.30 -29.97 5.23
C LEU A 394 -15.67 -29.77 4.57
N GLY A 395 -15.71 -29.32 3.31
CA GLY A 395 -16.94 -29.01 2.58
C GLY A 395 -17.60 -27.71 3.03
N VAL A 396 -16.80 -26.76 3.53
CA VAL A 396 -17.23 -25.42 3.96
C VAL A 396 -16.88 -24.43 2.85
N GLY A 397 -17.75 -23.44 2.60
CA GLY A 397 -17.47 -22.38 1.61
C GLY A 397 -16.27 -21.52 2.03
N LEU A 398 -15.52 -21.02 1.05
CA LEU A 398 -14.40 -20.11 1.32
C LEU A 398 -14.92 -18.76 1.83
N PRO A 399 -14.29 -18.18 2.86
CA PRO A 399 -14.54 -16.80 3.23
C PRO A 399 -14.05 -15.86 2.11
N PRO A 400 -14.68 -14.69 1.90
CA PRO A 400 -14.38 -13.82 0.77
C PRO A 400 -12.94 -13.30 0.71
N ASP A 401 -12.31 -13.09 1.87
CA ASP A 401 -10.92 -12.64 2.00
C ASP A 401 -9.89 -13.66 1.50
N LEU A 402 -10.26 -14.95 1.52
CA LEU A 402 -9.48 -16.03 0.92
C LEU A 402 -9.73 -16.21 -0.58
N LEU A 403 -10.68 -15.49 -1.19
CA LEU A 403 -10.81 -15.47 -2.65
C LEU A 403 -9.72 -14.56 -3.25
N ASP A 404 -9.51 -14.67 -4.56
CA ASP A 404 -8.66 -13.70 -5.26
C ASP A 404 -9.49 -12.44 -5.54
N LEU A 405 -8.85 -11.26 -5.46
CA LEU A 405 -9.50 -10.02 -5.87
C LEU A 405 -9.93 -10.17 -7.34
N SER A 406 -11.23 -10.06 -7.58
CA SER A 406 -11.74 -10.29 -8.93
C SER A 406 -11.18 -9.25 -9.89
N GLY A 407 -10.56 -9.67 -11.00
CA GLY A 407 -10.18 -8.75 -12.09
C GLY A 407 -11.39 -8.23 -12.88
N ASN A 408 -12.59 -8.77 -12.63
CA ASN A 408 -13.80 -8.36 -13.32
C ASN A 408 -14.32 -7.06 -12.70
N VAL A 409 -14.34 -6.00 -13.50
CA VAL A 409 -14.98 -4.73 -13.18
C VAL A 409 -16.16 -4.50 -14.13
N ALA A 410 -17.16 -3.76 -13.68
CA ALA A 410 -18.29 -3.41 -14.52
C ALA A 410 -17.78 -2.65 -15.75
N THR A 411 -18.31 -2.99 -16.92
CA THR A 411 -18.05 -2.23 -18.14
C THR A 411 -19.16 -1.21 -18.30
N PRO A 412 -18.84 0.09 -18.42
CA PRO A 412 -19.86 1.10 -18.61
C PRO A 412 -20.55 0.95 -19.97
N THR A 413 -21.86 1.20 -20.03
CA THR A 413 -22.63 1.30 -21.28
C THR A 413 -22.26 2.56 -22.06
N ARG A 414 -21.87 3.63 -21.35
CA ARG A 414 -21.26 4.85 -21.88
C ARG A 414 -20.01 5.16 -21.06
N PRO A 415 -18.80 5.23 -21.64
CA PRO A 415 -17.60 5.58 -20.88
C PRO A 415 -17.61 7.06 -20.47
N SER A 416 -16.90 7.39 -19.39
CA SER A 416 -16.66 8.78 -19.00
C SER A 416 -15.79 9.48 -20.06
N SER A 417 -16.04 10.77 -20.30
CA SER A 417 -15.29 11.60 -21.25
C SER A 417 -14.41 12.68 -20.61
N GLY A 418 -14.32 12.72 -19.27
CA GLY A 418 -13.46 13.67 -18.54
C GLY A 418 -14.15 14.28 -17.33
N LEU A 419 -13.67 15.47 -16.94
CA LEU A 419 -14.21 16.24 -15.81
C LEU A 419 -15.68 16.62 -16.04
N MET A 420 -16.43 16.75 -14.95
CA MET A 420 -17.83 17.18 -14.97
C MET A 420 -18.13 18.21 -13.88
N GLU A 421 -19.23 18.95 -14.04
CA GLU A 421 -19.76 19.88 -13.04
C GLU A 421 -21.24 19.56 -12.81
N PRO A 422 -21.59 18.65 -11.86
CA PRO A 422 -22.98 18.25 -11.66
C PRO A 422 -23.83 19.36 -11.05
N PHE A 423 -25.10 19.39 -11.43
CA PHE A 423 -26.07 20.32 -10.88
C PHE A 423 -26.95 19.65 -9.81
N TYR A 424 -26.50 19.69 -8.55
CA TYR A 424 -27.16 19.03 -7.42
C TYR A 424 -28.56 19.58 -7.09
N ASP A 425 -29.57 19.14 -7.83
CA ASP A 425 -30.99 19.44 -7.65
C ASP A 425 -31.88 18.18 -7.61
N GLY A 426 -31.31 17.00 -7.84
CA GLY A 426 -32.03 15.73 -7.81
C GLY A 426 -32.87 15.45 -9.06
N LEU A 427 -32.78 16.29 -10.09
CA LEU A 427 -33.42 16.13 -11.38
C LEU A 427 -32.42 15.59 -12.41
N SER A 428 -32.87 15.21 -13.60
CA SER A 428 -31.98 14.77 -14.68
C SER A 428 -32.22 15.60 -15.93
N PHE A 429 -31.27 16.47 -16.28
CA PHE A 429 -31.33 17.25 -17.53
C PHE A 429 -30.49 16.62 -18.65
N PRO A 430 -30.90 16.78 -19.92
CA PRO A 430 -30.04 16.45 -21.05
C PRO A 430 -28.74 17.27 -20.99
N GLY A 431 -27.58 16.61 -21.16
CA GLY A 431 -26.28 17.28 -21.19
C GLY A 431 -25.51 17.21 -19.88
N GLU A 432 -26.20 17.33 -18.75
CA GLU A 432 -25.60 17.49 -17.42
C GLU A 432 -24.63 16.35 -17.04
N TRP A 433 -25.05 15.10 -17.23
CA TRP A 433 -24.26 13.92 -16.86
C TRP A 433 -23.50 13.30 -18.05
N ASN A 434 -23.43 13.96 -19.21
CA ASN A 434 -22.83 13.38 -20.43
C ASN A 434 -21.37 12.95 -20.25
N SER A 435 -20.61 13.65 -19.40
CA SER A 435 -19.22 13.33 -19.07
C SER A 435 -19.06 12.14 -18.11
N ALA A 436 -20.13 11.74 -17.44
CA ALA A 436 -20.14 10.59 -16.54
C ALA A 436 -20.21 9.27 -17.32
N ALA A 437 -19.57 8.25 -16.74
CA ALA A 437 -19.73 6.88 -17.16
C ALA A 437 -21.09 6.34 -16.71
N GLU A 438 -21.84 5.74 -17.63
CA GLU A 438 -23.14 5.14 -17.36
C GLU A 438 -22.99 3.62 -17.20
N TYR A 439 -23.66 3.04 -16.21
CA TYR A 439 -23.64 1.62 -15.90
C TYR A 439 -25.06 1.04 -15.84
N ASP A 440 -25.20 -0.19 -16.33
CA ASP A 440 -26.42 -0.98 -16.16
C ASP A 440 -26.51 -1.46 -14.70
N ALA A 441 -27.55 -1.05 -13.99
CA ALA A 441 -27.77 -1.40 -12.59
C ALA A 441 -28.30 -2.84 -12.41
N GLY A 442 -28.87 -3.44 -13.46
CA GLY A 442 -29.54 -4.75 -13.38
C GLY A 442 -30.98 -4.71 -13.91
N SER A 443 -31.68 -5.85 -13.86
CA SER A 443 -33.03 -6.03 -14.43
C SER A 443 -34.17 -6.07 -13.41
N GLY A 444 -33.92 -5.52 -12.21
CA GLY A 444 -34.92 -5.33 -11.17
C GLY A 444 -36.09 -4.44 -11.58
N SER A 445 -37.24 -4.59 -10.93
CA SER A 445 -38.42 -3.71 -11.13
C SER A 445 -39.19 -3.43 -9.83
N GLY A 446 -38.59 -3.77 -8.70
CA GLY A 446 -39.05 -3.43 -7.36
C GLY A 446 -38.84 -1.95 -7.04
N ALA A 447 -39.63 -1.44 -6.11
CA ALA A 447 -39.58 -0.04 -5.67
C ALA A 447 -38.22 0.35 -5.06
N ALA A 448 -37.53 -0.59 -4.41
CA ALA A 448 -36.20 -0.38 -3.83
C ALA A 448 -35.03 -0.79 -4.76
N ASP A 449 -35.31 -1.22 -5.99
CA ASP A 449 -34.27 -1.65 -6.93
C ASP A 449 -33.55 -0.42 -7.51
N ILE A 450 -32.26 -0.56 -7.79
CA ILE A 450 -31.43 0.45 -8.45
C ILE A 450 -31.67 0.32 -9.96
N THR A 451 -32.05 1.42 -10.61
CA THR A 451 -32.49 1.41 -12.01
C THR A 451 -31.46 2.00 -12.97
N SER A 452 -30.60 2.89 -12.49
CA SER A 452 -29.52 3.50 -13.28
C SER A 452 -28.41 3.97 -12.36
N ILE A 453 -27.17 3.91 -12.87
CA ILE A 453 -26.01 4.44 -12.18
C ILE A 453 -25.17 5.22 -13.19
N GLU A 454 -24.89 6.49 -12.89
CA GLU A 454 -23.90 7.29 -13.61
C GLU A 454 -22.83 7.76 -12.63
N ILE A 455 -21.56 7.69 -13.01
CA ILE A 455 -20.42 8.07 -12.18
C ILE A 455 -19.44 8.94 -12.98
N GLY A 456 -19.06 10.07 -12.42
CA GLY A 456 -18.00 10.92 -12.97
C GLY A 456 -17.17 11.52 -11.86
N HIS A 457 -16.30 12.47 -12.20
CA HIS A 457 -15.46 13.15 -11.24
C HIS A 457 -15.13 14.56 -11.73
N ASP A 458 -14.83 15.45 -10.79
CA ASP A 458 -14.19 16.74 -11.04
C ASP A 458 -12.73 16.68 -10.53
N THR A 459 -12.17 17.82 -10.11
CA THR A 459 -10.80 17.91 -9.58
C THR A 459 -10.70 17.60 -8.08
N GLY A 460 -11.80 17.38 -7.37
CA GLY A 460 -11.85 17.20 -5.92
C GLY A 460 -12.89 16.21 -5.39
N SER A 461 -13.83 15.75 -6.22
CA SER A 461 -14.96 14.89 -5.86
C SER A 461 -15.23 13.83 -6.93
N ILE A 462 -15.74 12.68 -6.50
CA ILE A 462 -16.49 11.72 -7.33
C ILE A 462 -17.96 12.12 -7.26
N HIS A 463 -18.66 12.06 -8.39
CA HIS A 463 -20.09 12.33 -8.46
C HIS A 463 -20.83 11.08 -8.90
N LEU A 464 -21.91 10.75 -8.20
CA LEU A 464 -22.77 9.60 -8.52
C LEU A 464 -24.21 10.06 -8.70
N LYS A 465 -24.85 9.61 -9.79
CA LYS A 465 -26.30 9.66 -9.96
C LYS A 465 -26.85 8.25 -9.82
N ILE A 466 -27.79 8.06 -8.90
CA ILE A 466 -28.39 6.77 -8.57
C ILE A 466 -29.89 6.87 -8.79
N GLY A 467 -30.39 6.22 -9.84
CA GLY A 467 -31.82 6.03 -10.03
C GLY A 467 -32.33 4.85 -9.23
N VAL A 468 -33.52 4.98 -8.66
CA VAL A 468 -34.22 3.89 -7.95
C VAL A 468 -35.62 3.68 -8.53
N GLY A 469 -36.23 2.53 -8.26
CA GLY A 469 -37.55 2.19 -8.80
C GLY A 469 -38.68 3.10 -8.32
N ASP A 470 -38.63 3.52 -7.06
CA ASP A 470 -39.58 4.46 -6.44
C ASP A 470 -38.88 5.29 -5.36
N ILE A 471 -38.47 6.50 -5.72
CA ILE A 471 -37.74 7.40 -4.80
C ILE A 471 -38.62 7.90 -3.65
N ASP A 472 -39.93 8.05 -3.85
CA ASP A 472 -40.88 8.43 -2.80
C ASP A 472 -40.85 7.43 -1.63
N SER A 473 -40.64 6.15 -1.90
CA SER A 473 -40.48 5.12 -0.86
C SER A 473 -39.27 5.37 0.05
N TYR A 474 -38.20 5.99 -0.47
CA TYR A 474 -37.02 6.36 0.32
C TYR A 474 -37.20 7.68 1.05
N LEU A 475 -37.88 8.66 0.44
CA LEU A 475 -38.12 9.99 1.03
C LEU A 475 -39.24 9.98 2.08
N ASP A 476 -40.21 9.06 1.95
CA ASP A 476 -41.25 8.77 2.95
C ASP A 476 -41.18 7.29 3.36
N PRO A 477 -40.25 6.90 4.26
CA PRO A 477 -40.01 5.49 4.60
C PRO A 477 -41.19 4.79 5.27
N ASP A 478 -42.18 5.52 5.78
CA ASP A 478 -43.42 4.93 6.31
C ASP A 478 -44.33 4.36 5.19
N SER A 479 -44.05 4.71 3.92
CA SER A 479 -44.81 4.27 2.75
C SER A 479 -44.43 2.88 2.23
N TYR A 480 -43.26 2.35 2.62
CA TYR A 480 -42.75 1.07 2.13
C TYR A 480 -43.19 -0.13 3.00
N GLU A 481 -44.00 -1.03 2.45
CA GLU A 481 -44.51 -2.24 3.14
C GLU A 481 -43.45 -3.37 3.26
N GLY A 482 -42.28 -3.08 3.86
CA GLY A 482 -41.19 -4.06 4.04
C GLY A 482 -40.17 -3.75 5.14
N GLY A 483 -40.17 -2.53 5.66
CA GLY A 483 -39.16 -1.97 6.56
C GLY A 483 -38.73 -0.60 6.06
N THR A 484 -37.67 -0.02 6.62
CA THR A 484 -37.16 1.27 6.17
C THR A 484 -36.15 1.06 5.03
N PRO A 485 -36.44 1.50 3.80
CA PRO A 485 -35.49 1.40 2.69
C PRO A 485 -34.27 2.32 2.93
N HIS A 486 -33.12 1.92 2.41
CA HIS A 486 -31.85 2.61 2.64
C HIS A 486 -30.82 2.32 1.55
N ILE A 487 -29.88 3.24 1.35
CA ILE A 487 -28.75 3.10 0.40
C ILE A 487 -27.42 3.16 1.16
N GLN A 488 -26.49 2.26 0.83
CA GLN A 488 -25.09 2.36 1.23
C GLN A 488 -24.17 2.31 0.01
N ILE A 489 -23.05 3.01 0.06
CA ILE A 489 -21.99 2.93 -0.94
C ILE A 489 -20.75 2.36 -0.25
N TYR A 490 -20.22 1.26 -0.76
CA TYR A 490 -19.01 0.61 -0.25
C TYR A 490 -17.85 0.96 -1.17
N LEU A 491 -16.74 1.41 -0.59
CA LEU A 491 -15.51 1.74 -1.32
C LEU A 491 -14.42 0.74 -0.96
N MET A 492 -13.84 0.13 -1.99
CA MET A 492 -12.64 -0.68 -1.88
C MET A 492 -11.49 0.19 -1.38
N ALA A 493 -10.57 -0.40 -0.63
CA ALA A 493 -9.32 0.27 -0.28
C ALA A 493 -8.66 0.86 -1.53
N PRO A 494 -8.24 2.13 -1.48
CA PRO A 494 -7.65 2.81 -2.62
C PRO A 494 -6.41 2.04 -3.10
N ASN A 495 -6.31 1.85 -4.42
CA ASN A 495 -5.21 1.16 -5.07
C ASN A 495 -5.01 -0.31 -4.69
N ALA A 496 -5.93 -0.95 -3.97
CA ALA A 496 -5.79 -2.37 -3.61
C ALA A 496 -5.73 -3.26 -4.86
N VAL A 497 -4.70 -4.11 -4.90
CA VAL A 497 -4.41 -5.04 -6.00
C VAL A 497 -4.75 -6.50 -5.67
N ASP A 498 -4.95 -6.81 -4.39
CA ASP A 498 -5.39 -8.09 -3.87
C ASP A 498 -6.31 -7.89 -2.63
N ASN A 499 -6.58 -8.96 -1.88
CA ASN A 499 -7.41 -8.94 -0.66
C ASN A 499 -6.58 -8.82 0.63
N ASN A 500 -5.29 -8.51 0.56
CA ASN A 500 -4.39 -8.31 1.70
C ASN A 500 -4.43 -6.86 2.16
N VAL A 501 -5.62 -6.42 2.61
CA VAL A 501 -5.84 -5.09 3.19
C VAL A 501 -6.28 -5.30 4.62
N ALA A 502 -5.54 -4.78 5.61
CA ALA A 502 -5.92 -5.09 6.97
C ALA A 502 -7.15 -4.33 7.39
N GLN A 503 -7.84 -4.95 8.33
CA GLN A 503 -9.12 -4.46 8.84
C GLN A 503 -10.17 -4.23 7.73
N ALA A 504 -9.97 -4.72 6.51
CA ALA A 504 -10.95 -4.62 5.45
C ALA A 504 -12.15 -5.53 5.75
N ASN A 505 -13.34 -5.02 5.46
CA ASN A 505 -14.58 -5.79 5.51
C ASN A 505 -14.93 -6.31 4.11
N PHE A 506 -15.58 -7.47 4.06
CA PHE A 506 -15.89 -8.13 2.80
C PHE A 506 -17.39 -8.38 2.61
N HIS A 507 -18.23 -8.02 3.59
CA HIS A 507 -19.67 -8.16 3.52
C HIS A 507 -20.40 -6.83 3.68
N THR A 508 -21.63 -6.77 3.18
CA THR A 508 -22.53 -5.65 3.39
C THR A 508 -22.98 -5.54 4.84
N TYR A 509 -23.27 -4.32 5.28
CA TYR A 509 -23.63 -3.99 6.66
C TYR A 509 -24.95 -4.62 7.14
N TYR A 510 -25.98 -4.67 6.28
CA TYR A 510 -27.31 -5.17 6.66
C TYR A 510 -27.53 -6.64 6.26
N GLY A 511 -27.39 -6.97 4.97
CA GLY A 511 -27.64 -8.33 4.48
C GLY A 511 -26.51 -9.33 4.69
N MET A 512 -25.29 -8.88 5.02
CA MET A 512 -24.09 -9.71 5.07
C MET A 512 -23.81 -10.45 3.76
N GLU A 513 -24.13 -9.83 2.63
CA GLU A 513 -23.85 -10.36 1.29
C GLU A 513 -22.40 -10.05 0.89
N PRO A 514 -21.69 -10.94 0.16
CA PRO A 514 -20.29 -10.71 -0.22
C PRO A 514 -20.10 -9.53 -1.20
N LEU A 515 -19.25 -8.58 -0.84
CA LEU A 515 -18.87 -7.43 -1.68
C LEU A 515 -17.89 -7.80 -2.81
N ASN A 516 -17.08 -8.84 -2.59
CA ASN A 516 -16.00 -9.31 -3.49
C ASN A 516 -14.90 -8.24 -3.73
N MET A 517 -14.64 -7.41 -2.73
CA MET A 517 -13.55 -6.41 -2.71
C MET A 517 -13.20 -6.09 -1.25
N PRO A 518 -11.92 -5.81 -0.93
CA PRO A 518 -11.51 -5.41 0.41
C PRO A 518 -12.01 -3.99 0.67
N THR A 519 -13.02 -3.85 1.52
CA THR A 519 -13.74 -2.58 1.70
C THR A 519 -13.29 -1.91 2.99
N THR A 520 -12.80 -0.68 2.88
CA THR A 520 -12.35 0.13 4.04
C THR A 520 -13.33 1.23 4.42
N LYS A 521 -14.14 1.72 3.47
CA LYS A 521 -15.13 2.76 3.73
C LYS A 521 -16.53 2.33 3.32
N MET A 522 -17.51 2.76 4.11
CA MET A 522 -18.93 2.70 3.76
C MET A 522 -19.57 4.07 3.97
N LEU A 523 -20.21 4.61 2.93
CA LEU A 523 -21.03 5.82 3.01
C LEU A 523 -22.48 5.40 3.30
N TRP A 524 -23.00 5.82 4.44
CA TRP A 524 -24.34 5.48 4.93
C TRP A 524 -25.25 6.71 4.89
N PHE A 525 -26.26 6.72 4.00
CA PHE A 525 -27.13 7.87 3.77
C PHE A 525 -27.95 8.24 5.01
N ASP A 526 -27.81 9.46 5.55
CA ASP A 526 -28.54 9.87 6.76
C ASP A 526 -29.87 10.55 6.43
N PHE A 527 -30.89 9.73 6.16
CA PHE A 527 -32.26 10.19 5.91
C PHE A 527 -32.88 11.01 7.07
N ASN A 528 -32.32 10.98 8.29
CA ASN A 528 -32.80 11.86 9.37
C ASN A 528 -32.46 13.34 9.11
N GLN A 529 -31.46 13.60 8.27
CA GLN A 529 -31.05 14.95 7.87
C GLN A 529 -31.72 15.39 6.56
N LEU A 530 -32.62 14.57 6.00
CA LEU A 530 -33.37 14.92 4.80
C LEU A 530 -34.21 16.17 5.05
N ARG A 531 -33.95 17.20 4.25
CA ARG A 531 -34.69 18.46 4.25
C ARG A 531 -35.82 18.41 3.24
N SER A 532 -36.70 19.40 3.35
CA SER A 532 -37.82 19.58 2.41
C SER A 532 -37.40 19.95 0.99
N ASP A 533 -36.14 20.34 0.81
CA ASP A 533 -35.49 20.69 -0.47
C ASP A 533 -34.71 19.50 -1.05
N GLY A 534 -34.91 18.28 -0.54
CA GLY A 534 -34.25 17.06 -1.01
C GLY A 534 -32.80 16.88 -0.53
N ARG A 535 -32.19 17.90 0.08
CA ARG A 535 -30.79 17.84 0.53
C ARG A 535 -30.66 17.00 1.80
N MET A 536 -29.63 16.16 1.85
CA MET A 536 -29.23 15.40 3.03
C MET A 536 -27.69 15.22 3.06
N THR A 537 -27.22 14.34 3.95
CA THR A 537 -25.80 13.98 4.09
C THR A 537 -25.67 12.46 4.28
N TYR A 538 -24.45 11.95 4.29
CA TYR A 538 -24.11 10.59 4.71
C TYR A 538 -23.14 10.59 5.89
N ASN A 539 -23.12 9.49 6.64
CA ASN A 539 -22.07 9.19 7.61
C ASN A 539 -21.04 8.28 6.93
N THR A 540 -19.76 8.62 7.10
CA THR A 540 -18.65 7.78 6.65
C THR A 540 -18.27 6.82 7.76
N PHE A 541 -18.36 5.52 7.47
CA PHE A 541 -17.90 4.46 8.36
C PHE A 541 -16.56 3.92 7.87
N GLN A 542 -15.65 3.70 8.80
CA GLN A 542 -14.36 3.04 8.61
C GLN A 542 -14.48 1.58 9.06
N SER A 543 -13.93 0.66 8.27
CA SER A 543 -13.86 -0.76 8.64
C SER A 543 -12.90 -0.96 9.83
N GLN A 544 -13.19 -1.95 10.67
CA GLN A 544 -12.34 -2.33 11.81
C GLN A 544 -11.89 -3.80 11.72
N GLY A 545 -12.10 -4.43 10.56
CA GLY A 545 -12.02 -5.87 10.38
C GLY A 545 -13.19 -6.60 11.00
N ASN A 546 -13.25 -7.93 10.79
CA ASN A 546 -14.28 -8.80 11.36
C ASN A 546 -15.73 -8.35 11.07
N GLU A 547 -15.96 -7.65 9.97
CA GLU A 547 -17.25 -7.06 9.59
C GLU A 547 -17.77 -6.00 10.59
N GLU A 548 -16.88 -5.43 11.40
CA GLU A 548 -17.16 -4.33 12.31
C GLU A 548 -16.87 -2.97 11.65
N TRP A 549 -17.69 -1.98 12.00
CA TRP A 549 -17.64 -0.64 11.42
C TRP A 549 -17.67 0.41 12.53
N SER A 550 -16.80 1.42 12.43
CA SER A 550 -16.78 2.59 13.31
C SER A 550 -17.18 3.84 12.52
N ILE A 551 -17.83 4.82 13.16
CA ILE A 551 -18.11 6.10 12.50
C ILE A 551 -16.82 6.92 12.52
N GLU A 552 -16.34 7.28 11.34
CA GLU A 552 -15.18 8.15 11.19
C GLU A 552 -15.61 9.62 11.18
N SER A 553 -16.59 9.94 10.33
CA SER A 553 -17.04 11.33 10.15
C SER A 553 -18.51 11.40 9.71
N GLN A 554 -19.09 12.58 9.93
CA GLN A 554 -20.41 12.94 9.39
C GLN A 554 -20.19 13.97 8.29
N GLY A 555 -20.72 13.71 7.10
CA GLY A 555 -20.56 14.58 5.94
C GLY A 555 -21.27 15.92 6.08
N ALA A 556 -20.84 16.90 5.28
CA ALA A 556 -21.54 18.18 5.16
C ALA A 556 -22.98 18.00 4.64
N LEU A 557 -23.89 18.87 5.06
CA LEU A 557 -25.24 18.89 4.52
C LEU A 557 -25.20 19.30 3.04
N GLY A 558 -25.88 18.56 2.18
CA GLY A 558 -25.94 18.82 0.74
C GLY A 558 -25.06 17.91 -0.11
N LEU A 559 -24.29 17.00 0.50
CA LEU A 559 -23.52 15.98 -0.21
C LEU A 559 -24.41 14.94 -0.90
N ILE A 560 -25.69 14.88 -0.55
CA ILE A 560 -26.70 14.14 -1.30
C ILE A 560 -27.88 15.06 -1.56
N VAL A 561 -28.40 15.05 -2.79
CA VAL A 561 -29.68 15.67 -3.14
C VAL A 561 -30.59 14.62 -3.75
N ALA A 562 -31.85 14.61 -3.32
CA ALA A 562 -32.82 13.61 -3.72
C ALA A 562 -34.15 14.26 -4.14
N ASP A 563 -34.53 14.06 -5.40
CA ASP A 563 -35.86 14.37 -5.93
C ASP A 563 -36.35 13.24 -6.83
N GLU A 564 -36.00 13.22 -8.12
CA GLU A 564 -36.29 12.10 -9.04
C GLU A 564 -35.19 11.01 -9.00
N VAL A 565 -33.97 11.41 -8.68
CA VAL A 565 -32.79 10.55 -8.50
C VAL A 565 -32.03 10.97 -7.24
N PHE A 566 -31.10 10.12 -6.77
CA PHE A 566 -30.09 10.56 -5.80
C PHE A 566 -28.84 11.05 -6.54
N GLU A 567 -28.44 12.28 -6.29
CA GLU A 567 -27.16 12.83 -6.72
C GLU A 567 -26.25 12.95 -5.52
N VAL A 568 -25.05 12.38 -5.61
CA VAL A 568 -24.13 12.21 -4.50
C VAL A 568 -22.78 12.84 -4.85
N GLU A 569 -22.25 13.60 -3.91
CA GLU A 569 -20.88 14.11 -3.93
C GLU A 569 -20.02 13.33 -2.93
N ILE A 570 -18.93 12.74 -3.42
CA ILE A 570 -17.94 12.05 -2.58
C ILE A 570 -16.60 12.76 -2.77
N PRO A 571 -16.21 13.65 -1.84
CA PRO A 571 -14.89 14.25 -1.87
C PRO A 571 -13.79 13.19 -1.95
N TRP A 572 -12.73 13.43 -2.72
CA TRP A 572 -11.61 12.49 -2.85
C TRP A 572 -11.00 12.15 -1.48
N SER A 573 -10.94 13.14 -0.59
CA SER A 573 -10.48 12.96 0.80
C SER A 573 -11.34 12.00 1.60
N THR A 574 -12.63 11.85 1.28
CA THR A 574 -13.52 10.88 1.94
C THR A 574 -13.28 9.46 1.40
N ALA A 575 -12.86 9.34 0.14
CA ALA A 575 -12.58 8.08 -0.53
C ALA A 575 -11.10 7.64 -0.41
N ASP A 576 -10.28 8.41 0.32
CA ASP A 576 -8.82 8.26 0.41
C ASP A 576 -8.15 8.16 -0.98
N LEU A 577 -8.68 8.92 -1.96
CA LEU A 577 -8.18 8.93 -3.33
C LEU A 577 -7.22 10.08 -3.59
N GLU A 578 -6.25 9.81 -4.46
CA GLU A 578 -5.24 10.74 -4.96
C GLU A 578 -5.22 10.68 -6.50
N PRO A 579 -4.62 11.66 -7.21
CA PRO A 579 -4.45 11.60 -8.66
C PRO A 579 -3.73 10.32 -9.10
N ASN A 580 -4.11 9.78 -10.25
CA ASN A 580 -3.67 8.47 -10.74
C ASN A 580 -4.11 7.27 -9.87
N GLY A 581 -4.72 7.52 -8.71
CA GLY A 581 -5.30 6.49 -7.87
C GLY A 581 -6.57 5.90 -8.48
N PHE A 582 -6.93 4.70 -8.02
CA PHE A 582 -8.20 4.08 -8.36
C PHE A 582 -8.86 3.46 -7.13
N THR A 583 -10.18 3.36 -7.18
CA THR A 583 -10.94 2.55 -6.24
C THR A 583 -12.04 1.81 -6.99
N ARG A 584 -12.61 0.81 -6.33
CA ARG A 584 -13.82 0.14 -6.78
C ARG A 584 -14.94 0.41 -5.81
N LEU A 585 -16.15 0.47 -6.34
CA LEU A 585 -17.30 0.75 -5.51
C LEU A 585 -18.54 -0.05 -5.90
N ARG A 586 -19.38 -0.26 -4.90
CA ARG A 586 -20.68 -0.92 -5.01
C ARG A 586 -21.73 -0.12 -4.26
N ILE A 587 -22.91 -0.07 -4.84
CA ILE A 587 -24.09 0.54 -4.26
C ILE A 587 -25.01 -0.59 -3.80
N VAL A 588 -25.49 -0.48 -2.57
CA VAL A 588 -26.44 -1.43 -1.99
C VAL A 588 -27.72 -0.71 -1.66
N SER A 589 -28.83 -1.16 -2.25
CA SER A 589 -30.14 -0.88 -1.72
C SER A 589 -30.51 -1.95 -0.71
N SER A 590 -31.08 -1.54 0.42
CA SER A 590 -31.38 -2.41 1.54
C SER A 590 -32.67 -1.97 2.22
N VAL A 591 -33.24 -2.85 3.03
CA VAL A 591 -34.39 -2.55 3.87
C VAL A 591 -34.07 -3.02 5.29
N TYR A 592 -34.05 -2.10 6.24
CA TYR A 592 -33.72 -2.42 7.62
C TYR A 592 -34.94 -2.37 8.55
N GLN A 593 -34.92 -3.20 9.59
CA GLN A 593 -35.85 -3.10 10.73
C GLN A 593 -35.14 -2.54 11.97
N SER A 594 -33.81 -2.63 12.02
CA SER A 594 -32.94 -2.04 13.02
C SER A 594 -31.72 -1.44 12.34
N ARG A 595 -31.21 -0.31 12.85
CA ARG A 595 -30.01 0.32 12.30
C ARG A 595 -28.70 -0.40 12.64
N ALA A 596 -28.73 -1.44 13.47
CA ALA A 596 -27.55 -2.24 13.80
C ALA A 596 -27.11 -3.10 12.60
N ALA A 597 -25.82 -3.45 12.53
CA ALA A 597 -25.28 -4.42 11.58
C ALA A 597 -26.08 -5.74 11.65
N GLY A 598 -26.38 -6.35 10.51
CA GLY A 598 -27.26 -7.52 10.41
C GLY A 598 -28.75 -7.25 10.75
N GLY A 599 -29.13 -5.98 10.96
CA GLY A 599 -30.48 -5.54 11.35
C GLY A 599 -31.46 -5.33 10.19
N GLY A 600 -31.11 -5.80 8.99
CA GLY A 600 -31.88 -5.62 7.76
C GLY A 600 -31.61 -6.71 6.73
N ALA A 601 -32.01 -6.46 5.49
CA ALA A 601 -31.71 -7.31 4.35
C ALA A 601 -31.32 -6.44 3.15
N ASP A 602 -30.38 -6.92 2.35
CA ASP A 602 -30.05 -6.28 1.08
C ASP A 602 -31.12 -6.64 0.04
N ILE A 603 -31.50 -5.65 -0.76
CA ILE A 603 -32.43 -5.81 -1.88
C ILE A 603 -31.64 -6.01 -3.17
N GLU A 604 -30.68 -5.13 -3.41
CA GLU A 604 -29.85 -5.17 -4.61
C GLU A 604 -28.43 -4.68 -4.32
N LEU A 605 -27.45 -5.35 -4.95
CA LEU A 605 -26.03 -5.03 -4.94
C LEU A 605 -25.61 -4.70 -6.39
N ALA A 606 -25.47 -3.42 -6.71
CA ALA A 606 -25.26 -2.94 -8.07
C ALA A 606 -24.04 -2.02 -8.23
N PRO A 607 -23.36 -2.05 -9.39
CA PRO A 607 -23.46 -3.06 -10.42
C PRO A 607 -22.79 -4.36 -9.95
N THR A 608 -23.04 -5.45 -10.67
CA THR A 608 -22.33 -6.72 -10.47
C THR A 608 -21.68 -7.13 -11.79
N PRO A 609 -20.33 -7.12 -11.90
CA PRO A 609 -19.29 -6.89 -10.88
C PRO A 609 -19.13 -5.42 -10.41
N PRO A 610 -18.26 -5.08 -9.41
CA PRO A 610 -18.09 -3.71 -8.92
C PRO A 610 -17.64 -2.75 -10.03
N MET A 611 -17.99 -1.46 -9.93
CA MET A 611 -17.45 -0.45 -10.84
C MET A 611 -16.10 0.04 -10.37
N GLN A 612 -15.21 0.40 -11.30
CA GLN A 612 -13.92 1.00 -11.01
C GLN A 612 -13.93 2.45 -11.50
N ILE A 613 -13.45 3.36 -10.65
CA ILE A 613 -13.13 4.72 -11.03
C ILE A 613 -11.64 4.95 -10.87
N SER A 614 -11.05 5.68 -11.81
CA SER A 614 -9.63 6.00 -11.83
C SER A 614 -9.46 7.49 -12.02
N MET A 615 -8.68 8.12 -11.15
CA MET A 615 -8.47 9.56 -11.17
C MET A 615 -7.46 9.92 -12.27
N PRO A 616 -7.72 10.95 -13.10
CA PRO A 616 -6.76 11.38 -14.11
C PRO A 616 -5.48 11.94 -13.49
N ASN A 617 -4.41 11.98 -14.28
CA ASN A 617 -3.22 12.72 -13.89
C ASN A 617 -3.49 14.23 -14.00
N LEU A 618 -3.76 14.87 -12.87
CA LEU A 618 -3.97 16.31 -12.78
C LEU A 618 -2.75 17.04 -12.20
N GLU A 619 -1.61 16.36 -12.04
CA GLU A 619 -0.47 16.91 -11.33
C GLU A 619 0.24 18.01 -12.12
N SER A 620 0.10 19.23 -11.62
CA SER A 620 1.00 20.33 -11.95
C SER A 620 2.08 20.44 -10.89
N TRP A 621 3.34 20.45 -11.31
CA TRP A 621 4.49 20.48 -10.41
C TRP A 621 5.05 21.89 -10.27
N VAL A 622 5.20 22.34 -9.03
CA VAL A 622 5.80 23.63 -8.65
C VAL A 622 7.13 23.37 -7.96
N LYS A 623 8.22 23.88 -8.53
CA LYS A 623 9.53 23.80 -7.89
C LYS A 623 9.61 24.73 -6.69
N ILE A 624 9.86 24.17 -5.51
CA ILE A 624 10.00 24.90 -4.23
C ILE A 624 11.43 24.92 -3.71
N LEU A 625 12.29 24.01 -4.16
CA LEU A 625 13.73 24.04 -3.91
C LEU A 625 14.50 23.65 -5.17
N ASP A 626 15.60 24.36 -5.41
CA ASP A 626 16.61 24.03 -6.41
C ASP A 626 17.97 24.39 -5.80
N MET A 627 18.67 23.40 -5.25
CA MET A 627 19.80 23.65 -4.37
C MET A 627 20.98 22.74 -4.70
N GLN A 628 22.13 23.37 -4.94
CA GLN A 628 23.41 22.70 -5.09
C GLN A 628 23.99 22.40 -3.70
N ASP A 629 24.56 21.21 -3.59
CA ASP A 629 25.29 20.73 -2.44
C ASP A 629 26.81 20.67 -2.73
N PRO A 630 27.71 20.81 -1.73
CA PRO A 630 29.15 20.86 -1.93
C PRO A 630 29.79 19.53 -2.39
N THR A 631 29.93 19.32 -3.71
CA THR A 631 30.60 18.13 -4.27
C THR A 631 31.88 17.69 -3.56
N GLY A 632 31.92 16.41 -3.18
CA GLY A 632 33.08 15.71 -2.64
C GLY A 632 33.23 15.81 -1.12
N ASP A 633 32.16 16.15 -0.40
CA ASP A 633 32.12 16.21 1.05
C ASP A 633 31.50 14.96 1.69
N GLU A 634 31.42 13.84 0.96
CA GLU A 634 31.00 12.51 1.44
C GLU A 634 32.01 11.86 2.41
N THR A 635 32.34 12.59 3.47
CA THR A 635 33.42 12.29 4.42
C THR A 635 32.90 12.05 5.83
N GLY A 636 31.58 12.12 6.05
CA GLY A 636 30.96 11.96 7.36
C GLY A 636 31.45 13.00 8.36
N ASP A 637 32.00 12.56 9.49
CA ASP A 637 32.59 13.45 10.50
C ASP A 637 34.04 13.90 10.16
N GLY A 638 34.52 13.57 8.94
CA GLY A 638 35.70 14.12 8.29
C GLY A 638 36.76 13.10 7.86
N ASP A 639 36.62 11.82 8.22
CA ASP A 639 37.61 10.79 7.88
C ASP A 639 37.04 9.44 7.41
N TYR A 640 35.79 9.43 6.94
CA TYR A 640 35.17 8.18 6.51
C TYR A 640 35.87 7.56 5.31
N THR A 641 35.92 6.23 5.32
CA THR A 641 36.55 5.43 4.28
C THR A 641 35.64 4.32 3.81
N TYR A 642 35.59 4.12 2.50
CA TYR A 642 34.72 3.14 1.85
C TYR A 642 35.04 1.71 2.29
N PRO A 643 34.05 0.81 2.28
CA PRO A 643 34.29 -0.62 2.39
C PRO A 643 35.23 -1.13 1.29
N LEU A 644 35.95 -2.21 1.58
CA LEU A 644 37.01 -2.73 0.72
C LEU A 644 36.49 -3.60 -0.43
N ALA A 645 35.21 -3.99 -0.42
CA ALA A 645 34.60 -4.79 -1.48
C ALA A 645 34.59 -4.06 -2.83
N GLY A 646 34.79 -4.82 -3.91
CA GLY A 646 34.82 -4.28 -5.27
C GLY A 646 33.48 -3.68 -5.73
N ASP A 647 32.39 -4.07 -5.07
CA ASP A 647 31.04 -3.57 -5.27
C ASP A 647 30.91 -2.06 -5.03
N PHE A 648 31.81 -1.47 -4.25
CA PHE A 648 31.85 -0.03 -3.97
C PHE A 648 32.74 0.75 -4.95
N ALA A 649 33.19 0.13 -6.06
CA ALA A 649 33.88 0.87 -7.11
C ALA A 649 32.97 1.99 -7.66
N PRO A 650 33.49 3.22 -7.87
CA PRO A 650 34.92 3.58 -7.91
C PRO A 650 35.57 3.91 -6.55
N GLY A 651 34.84 3.85 -5.44
CA GLY A 651 35.31 4.16 -4.09
C GLY A 651 35.27 5.65 -3.76
N ALA A 652 34.43 6.41 -4.47
CA ALA A 652 34.12 7.82 -4.26
C ALA A 652 32.79 8.14 -4.97
N GLY A 653 32.09 9.17 -4.54
CA GLY A 653 30.89 9.72 -5.19
C GLY A 653 29.58 8.93 -5.00
N LEU A 654 29.63 7.70 -4.48
CA LEU A 654 28.43 6.86 -4.30
C LEU A 654 27.49 7.38 -3.20
N PHE A 655 27.98 8.26 -2.33
CA PHE A 655 27.23 8.87 -1.22
C PHE A 655 27.24 10.40 -1.26
N ASP A 656 27.82 10.99 -2.33
CA ASP A 656 27.98 12.44 -2.54
C ASP A 656 26.74 12.96 -3.27
N LEU A 657 25.88 13.66 -2.55
CA LEU A 657 24.74 14.36 -3.12
C LEU A 657 25.27 15.65 -3.75
N GLU A 658 25.10 15.84 -5.06
CA GLU A 658 25.55 17.09 -5.69
C GLU A 658 24.43 18.13 -5.77
N HIS A 659 23.18 17.69 -5.94
CA HIS A 659 22.07 18.59 -6.23
C HIS A 659 20.73 18.01 -5.81
N ALA A 660 19.87 18.84 -5.23
CA ALA A 660 18.51 18.48 -4.86
C ALA A 660 17.49 19.47 -5.44
N ILE A 661 16.47 18.93 -6.10
CA ILE A 661 15.28 19.65 -6.53
C ILE A 661 14.09 19.11 -5.75
N ILE A 662 13.30 20.00 -5.15
CA ILE A 662 12.01 19.65 -4.53
C ILE A 662 10.91 20.36 -5.31
N GLU A 663 9.96 19.59 -5.78
CA GLU A 663 8.75 20.05 -6.45
C GLU A 663 7.52 19.57 -5.67
N GLN A 664 6.43 20.32 -5.72
CA GLN A 664 5.16 19.90 -5.14
C GLN A 664 4.03 20.05 -6.15
N SER A 665 3.06 19.13 -6.10
CA SER A 665 1.75 19.28 -6.72
C SER A 665 0.71 19.58 -5.63
N ALA A 666 -0.59 19.61 -5.97
CA ALA A 666 -1.62 19.66 -4.95
C ALA A 666 -1.63 18.41 -4.04
N TRP A 667 -1.06 17.28 -4.50
CA TRP A 667 -1.18 15.97 -3.84
C TRP A 667 0.14 15.32 -3.45
N ASN A 668 1.21 15.55 -4.21
CA ASN A 668 2.49 14.88 -4.01
C ASN A 668 3.64 15.88 -3.87
N VAL A 669 4.77 15.36 -3.40
CA VAL A 669 6.06 16.02 -3.36
C VAL A 669 7.05 15.17 -4.12
N ARG A 670 7.76 15.76 -5.06
CA ARG A 670 8.79 15.10 -5.85
C ARG A 670 10.16 15.63 -5.46
N PHE A 671 11.00 14.73 -5.00
CA PHE A 671 12.41 14.97 -4.72
C PHE A 671 13.21 14.40 -5.89
N THR A 672 14.11 15.20 -6.46
CA THR A 672 15.09 14.75 -7.44
C THR A 672 16.47 15.01 -6.87
N PHE A 673 17.19 13.93 -6.57
CA PHE A 673 18.56 13.96 -6.08
C PHE A 673 19.50 13.63 -7.23
N THR A 674 20.51 14.46 -7.46
CA THR A 674 21.63 14.15 -8.36
C THR A 674 22.80 13.72 -7.49
N MET A 675 23.27 12.50 -7.67
CA MET A 675 24.43 11.96 -6.98
C MET A 675 25.67 12.09 -7.87
N ALA A 676 26.87 12.17 -7.29
CA ALA A 676 28.09 12.17 -8.09
C ALA A 676 28.26 10.85 -8.88
N GLU A 677 27.88 9.71 -8.30
CA GLU A 677 27.87 8.40 -8.96
C GLU A 677 26.67 7.54 -8.52
N ILE A 678 26.01 6.88 -9.48
CA ILE A 678 25.00 5.85 -9.21
C ILE A 678 25.42 4.53 -9.86
N THR A 679 25.44 3.46 -9.08
CA THR A 679 25.58 2.10 -9.60
C THR A 679 24.46 1.19 -9.10
N ASN A 680 24.21 0.10 -9.83
CA ASN A 680 23.24 -0.91 -9.45
C ASN A 680 23.85 -2.32 -9.53
N ASN A 681 24.96 -2.53 -8.82
CA ASN A 681 25.70 -3.79 -8.84
C ASN A 681 24.90 -4.95 -8.22
N TRP A 682 23.97 -4.65 -7.33
CA TRP A 682 23.09 -5.62 -6.67
C TRP A 682 21.77 -5.86 -7.41
N ASN A 683 21.57 -5.23 -8.58
CA ASN A 683 20.39 -5.38 -9.42
C ASN A 683 19.07 -5.09 -8.67
N MET A 684 19.09 -4.03 -7.86
CA MET A 684 17.98 -3.54 -7.07
C MET A 684 16.86 -2.97 -7.96
N MET A 685 15.61 -3.11 -7.51
CA MET A 685 14.39 -2.83 -8.27
C MET A 685 14.32 -1.37 -8.76
N TRP A 686 14.62 -0.42 -7.87
CA TRP A 686 14.49 1.01 -8.17
C TRP A 686 15.73 1.60 -8.85
N GLY A 687 16.77 0.80 -9.08
CA GLY A 687 17.85 1.16 -10.01
C GLY A 687 19.14 1.68 -9.37
N TRP A 688 19.34 1.60 -8.05
CA TRP A 688 20.61 1.91 -7.39
C TRP A 688 20.90 0.93 -6.24
N SER A 689 22.18 0.76 -5.87
CA SER A 689 22.59 -0.17 -4.81
C SER A 689 22.98 0.51 -3.50
N HIS A 690 23.70 1.63 -3.54
CA HIS A 690 24.53 2.04 -2.40
C HIS A 690 23.95 3.12 -1.48
N ALA A 691 23.28 4.13 -2.02
CA ALA A 691 22.81 5.26 -1.22
C ALA A 691 21.53 4.94 -0.43
N ASN A 692 21.53 5.28 0.85
CA ASN A 692 20.34 5.31 1.73
C ASN A 692 20.00 6.79 1.98
N ILE A 693 18.98 7.33 1.33
CA ILE A 693 18.66 8.77 1.41
C ILE A 693 17.49 8.97 2.37
N GLN A 694 17.67 9.74 3.44
CA GLN A 694 16.62 9.98 4.43
C GLN A 694 16.20 11.44 4.42
N ILE A 695 14.89 11.68 4.41
CA ILE A 695 14.22 12.98 4.32
C ILE A 695 13.37 13.14 5.57
N TYR A 696 13.75 14.06 6.45
CA TYR A 696 13.01 14.42 7.65
C TYR A 696 12.33 15.77 7.42
N VAL A 697 11.03 15.86 7.74
CA VAL A 697 10.22 17.06 7.52
C VAL A 697 9.69 17.58 8.85
N ASP A 698 10.07 18.82 9.13
CA ASP A 698 9.65 19.61 10.28
C ASP A 698 8.65 20.66 9.79
N SER A 699 7.39 20.43 10.12
CA SER A 699 6.23 21.19 9.65
C SER A 699 5.48 21.90 10.79
N ALA A 700 5.80 21.58 12.04
CA ALA A 700 5.18 22.17 13.23
C ALA A 700 6.18 22.34 14.38
N PRO A 701 5.92 23.25 15.34
CA PRO A 701 6.73 23.34 16.55
C PRO A 701 6.54 22.08 17.42
N GLY A 702 7.56 21.24 17.53
CA GLY A 702 7.47 19.96 18.23
C GLY A 702 8.28 18.90 17.52
N GLY A 703 7.81 17.66 17.54
CA GLY A 703 8.36 16.57 16.71
C GLY A 703 9.31 15.61 17.41
N ASN A 704 9.60 14.51 16.71
CA ASN A 704 10.61 13.54 17.12
C ASN A 704 12.01 14.10 16.85
N GLN A 705 12.96 13.79 17.74
CA GLN A 705 14.35 14.23 17.62
C GLN A 705 15.27 13.10 17.23
N ASP A 706 14.90 11.86 17.52
CA ASP A 706 15.70 10.71 17.13
C ASP A 706 15.58 10.52 15.63
N LEU A 707 16.70 10.40 14.91
CA LEU A 707 16.68 9.95 13.53
C LEU A 707 16.40 8.44 13.48
N PHE A 708 16.21 7.88 12.28
CA PHE A 708 15.99 6.44 12.10
C PHE A 708 17.05 5.58 12.82
N PRO A 709 16.70 4.39 13.33
CA PRO A 709 17.65 3.47 13.94
C PRO A 709 18.91 3.27 13.09
N GLY A 710 20.06 3.06 13.72
CA GLY A 710 21.35 2.93 13.02
C GLY A 710 21.99 4.23 12.51
N THR A 711 21.28 5.37 12.47
CA THR A 711 21.87 6.69 12.09
C THR A 711 22.79 7.27 13.16
N TYR A 712 22.51 6.94 14.43
CA TYR A 712 23.20 7.45 15.63
C TYR A 712 23.35 8.98 15.65
N ALA A 713 22.29 9.69 15.26
CA ALA A 713 22.21 11.15 15.28
C ALA A 713 20.83 11.61 15.78
N LYS A 714 20.73 12.88 16.18
CA LYS A 714 19.47 13.50 16.56
C LYS A 714 19.33 14.88 15.94
N THR A 715 18.11 15.37 15.75
CA THR A 715 17.88 16.78 15.46
C THR A 715 17.94 17.62 16.74
N SER A 716 18.24 18.91 16.60
CA SER A 716 18.10 19.84 17.71
C SER A 716 16.63 19.98 18.17
N PRO A 717 16.36 20.40 19.41
CA PRO A 717 14.98 20.51 19.92
C PRO A 717 14.06 21.46 19.16
N GLU A 718 14.62 22.36 18.34
CA GLU A 718 13.87 23.28 17.49
C GLU A 718 13.70 22.78 16.05
N TRP A 719 14.28 21.62 15.73
CA TRP A 719 14.25 20.91 14.45
C TRP A 719 13.61 19.51 14.57
N GLY A 720 12.70 19.34 15.54
CA GLY A 720 11.98 18.08 15.66
C GLY A 720 11.10 17.88 14.42
N TRP A 721 11.03 16.65 13.94
CA TRP A 721 10.34 16.32 12.70
C TRP A 721 8.99 15.63 12.99
N GLU A 722 8.00 15.86 12.12
CA GLU A 722 6.68 15.21 12.19
C GLU A 722 6.58 14.01 11.27
N SER A 723 7.31 14.05 10.14
CA SER A 723 7.40 12.95 9.20
C SER A 723 8.83 12.68 8.74
N ALA A 724 9.13 11.41 8.45
CA ALA A 724 10.44 10.99 7.97
C ALA A 724 10.32 9.89 6.92
N VAL A 725 11.13 9.98 5.87
CA VAL A 725 11.14 9.07 4.71
C VAL A 725 12.55 8.57 4.41
N MET A 726 12.77 7.28 4.16
CA MET A 726 14.10 6.73 3.85
C MET A 726 14.08 5.93 2.55
N LEU A 727 14.81 6.37 1.53
CA LEU A 727 14.88 5.81 0.18
C LEU A 727 16.06 4.84 0.04
N VAL A 728 15.76 3.60 -0.37
CA VAL A 728 16.72 2.54 -0.72
C VAL A 728 16.35 1.91 -2.07
N GLY A 729 17.30 1.22 -2.70
CA GLY A 729 17.10 0.69 -4.06
C GLY A 729 16.15 -0.51 -4.18
N GLU A 730 15.82 -1.17 -3.08
CA GLU A 730 15.02 -2.41 -2.98
C GLU A 730 13.50 -2.15 -3.07
N ALA A 731 12.71 -3.18 -3.41
CA ALA A 731 11.25 -3.12 -3.37
C ALA A 731 10.76 -3.26 -1.91
N GLY A 732 9.72 -2.53 -1.50
CA GLY A 732 9.36 -2.46 -0.08
C GLY A 732 10.05 -1.30 0.65
N PRO A 733 9.57 -0.88 1.84
CA PRO A 733 9.24 0.50 2.13
C PRO A 733 10.44 1.43 2.13
N VAL A 734 10.24 2.49 1.36
CA VAL A 734 10.79 3.77 1.69
C VAL A 734 10.02 4.28 2.92
N TYR A 735 10.69 4.54 4.04
CA TYR A 735 10.02 4.73 5.34
C TYR A 735 9.01 5.90 5.32
N GLY A 736 8.07 5.90 6.26
CA GLY A 736 7.10 6.98 6.47
C GLY A 736 6.60 6.90 7.90
N MET A 737 7.25 7.59 8.84
CA MET A 737 6.78 7.64 10.23
C MET A 737 6.05 8.94 10.48
N THR A 738 4.84 8.90 11.04
CA THR A 738 4.25 10.09 11.67
C THR A 738 4.59 10.09 13.15
N HIS A 739 4.61 11.25 13.81
CA HIS A 739 4.86 11.33 15.26
C HIS A 739 3.91 10.43 16.11
N GLU A 740 2.81 9.94 15.55
CA GLU A 740 1.84 9.07 16.22
C GLU A 740 1.91 7.58 15.82
N SER A 741 2.70 7.18 14.81
CA SER A 741 2.76 5.80 14.31
C SER A 741 4.19 5.21 14.23
N SER A 742 4.35 3.97 14.72
CA SER A 742 5.52 3.12 14.44
C SER A 742 5.38 2.31 13.14
N THR A 743 4.20 2.35 12.52
CA THR A 743 3.84 1.56 11.34
C THR A 743 4.55 2.07 10.08
N ARG A 744 5.12 1.16 9.30
CA ARG A 744 5.77 1.48 8.01
C ARG A 744 4.71 1.72 6.95
N ILE A 745 4.81 2.85 6.25
CA ILE A 745 3.92 3.19 5.13
C ILE A 745 4.63 2.84 3.82
N THR A 746 4.15 1.81 3.11
CA THR A 746 4.71 1.34 1.82
C THR A 746 4.00 1.94 0.61
N THR A 747 2.76 2.41 0.79
CA THR A 747 1.92 2.96 -0.27
C THR A 747 2.07 4.48 -0.36
N GLY A 748 1.99 5.05 -1.56
CA GLY A 748 2.14 6.49 -1.77
C GLY A 748 3.58 6.99 -1.90
N ILE A 749 4.57 6.10 -2.04
CA ILE A 749 5.96 6.44 -2.36
C ILE A 749 6.43 5.67 -3.60
N GLU A 750 6.97 6.38 -4.60
CA GLU A 750 7.62 5.79 -5.77
C GLU A 750 9.00 6.41 -5.94
N ALA A 751 10.05 5.60 -6.07
CA ALA A 751 11.42 6.08 -6.29
C ALA A 751 12.09 5.38 -7.48
N ARG A 752 12.81 6.09 -8.33
CA ARG A 752 13.56 5.47 -9.44
C ARG A 752 14.86 6.20 -9.70
N ALA A 753 15.93 5.45 -9.91
CA ALA A 753 17.20 5.96 -10.39
C ALA A 753 17.29 5.94 -11.92
N ASN A 754 17.99 6.94 -12.45
CA ASN A 754 18.46 6.98 -13.82
C ASN A 754 20.01 7.08 -13.81
N PRO A 755 20.71 5.96 -14.06
CA PRO A 755 22.17 5.93 -14.10
C PRO A 755 22.80 6.76 -15.24
N GLU A 756 22.05 7.13 -16.29
CA GLU A 756 22.59 7.98 -17.36
C GLU A 756 22.74 9.44 -16.92
N THR A 757 21.92 9.86 -15.96
CA THR A 757 21.91 11.22 -15.40
C THR A 757 22.39 11.26 -13.95
N ASN A 758 22.73 10.12 -13.36
CA ASN A 758 23.00 9.96 -11.92
C ASN A 758 21.92 10.59 -11.03
N THR A 759 20.66 10.45 -11.41
CA THR A 759 19.54 11.04 -10.65
C THR A 759 18.65 9.99 -10.01
N ILE A 760 18.23 10.21 -8.77
CA ILE A 760 17.16 9.48 -8.08
C ILE A 760 15.94 10.40 -7.99
N VAL A 761 14.81 9.98 -8.54
CA VAL A 761 13.54 10.72 -8.49
C VAL A 761 12.60 9.97 -7.57
N ALA A 762 12.18 10.60 -6.48
CA ALA A 762 11.22 10.07 -5.52
C ALA A 762 9.96 10.94 -5.50
N THR A 763 8.79 10.34 -5.73
CA THR A 763 7.47 10.96 -5.60
C THR A 763 6.81 10.41 -4.35
N ILE A 764 6.43 11.29 -3.43
CA ILE A 764 5.90 10.97 -2.11
C ILE A 764 4.56 11.68 -1.92
N SER A 765 3.53 10.98 -1.48
CA SER A 765 2.24 11.59 -1.16
C SER A 765 2.33 12.58 0.00
N LYS A 766 1.62 13.70 -0.13
CA LYS A 766 1.47 14.68 0.95
C LYS A 766 0.69 14.11 2.14
N SER A 767 -0.07 13.03 1.98
CA SER A 767 -0.69 12.31 3.10
C SER A 767 0.36 11.71 4.05
N ILE A 768 1.55 11.37 3.54
CA ILE A 768 2.69 10.85 4.31
C ILE A 768 3.50 11.98 4.93
N ILE A 769 3.82 13.02 4.13
CA ILE A 769 4.66 14.12 4.60
C ILE A 769 3.93 15.02 5.60
N GLY A 770 2.64 15.31 5.35
CA GLY A 770 1.84 16.21 6.18
C GLY A 770 2.33 17.68 6.18
N GLY A 771 1.50 18.56 6.72
CA GLY A 771 1.85 19.98 6.90
C GLY A 771 1.86 20.83 5.61
N ASP A 772 2.10 22.13 5.79
CA ASP A 772 2.28 23.09 4.68
C ASP A 772 3.77 23.22 4.35
N LEU A 773 4.18 22.63 3.22
CA LEU A 773 5.56 22.62 2.76
C LEU A 773 6.16 24.01 2.61
N ALA A 774 5.36 25.04 2.33
CA ALA A 774 5.85 26.41 2.22
C ALA A 774 6.41 26.95 3.55
N THR A 775 6.04 26.32 4.66
CA THR A 775 6.51 26.63 6.01
C THR A 775 7.37 25.53 6.63
N SER A 776 7.50 24.38 5.95
CA SER A 776 8.29 23.25 6.42
C SER A 776 9.79 23.48 6.27
N ARG A 777 10.54 22.78 7.10
CA ARG A 777 11.99 22.67 7.10
C ARG A 777 12.37 21.22 6.80
N PHE A 778 13.49 21.02 6.14
CA PHE A 778 13.92 19.69 5.68
C PHE A 778 15.30 19.37 6.22
N LEU A 779 15.50 18.17 6.73
CA LEU A 779 16.82 17.58 6.93
C LEU A 779 16.93 16.40 5.98
N ILE A 780 17.88 16.45 5.03
CA ILE A 780 18.11 15.37 4.07
C ILE A 780 19.52 14.86 4.28
N VAL A 781 19.65 13.57 4.58
CA VAL A 781 20.92 12.90 4.88
C VAL A 781 21.11 11.70 3.97
N VAL A 782 22.36 11.37 3.66
CA VAL A 782 22.73 10.20 2.86
C VAL A 782 23.63 9.30 3.70
N GLY A 783 23.21 8.05 3.84
CA GLY A 783 23.98 6.97 4.45
C GLY A 783 24.34 5.90 3.43
N SER A 784 25.08 4.91 3.91
CA SER A 784 25.51 3.76 3.11
C SER A 784 24.56 2.58 3.33
N GLN A 785 23.81 2.15 2.32
CA GLN A 785 22.76 1.11 2.42
C GLN A 785 23.34 -0.27 2.72
N ASP A 786 22.81 -0.96 3.74
CA ASP A 786 23.08 -2.37 4.05
C ASP A 786 21.78 -3.08 4.41
N GLY A 787 21.35 -4.06 3.61
CA GLY A 787 20.10 -4.80 3.81
C GLY A 787 19.98 -5.51 5.16
N TYR A 788 21.12 -5.80 5.81
CA TYR A 788 21.20 -6.48 7.11
C TYR A 788 21.58 -5.55 8.27
N GLY A 789 21.86 -4.28 7.99
CA GLY A 789 22.24 -3.28 8.98
C GLY A 789 21.04 -2.70 9.73
N GLU A 790 21.28 -2.19 10.94
CA GLU A 790 20.27 -1.45 11.71
C GLU A 790 19.77 -0.25 10.89
N GLY A 791 18.44 -0.13 10.68
CA GLY A 791 17.85 0.90 9.83
C GLY A 791 18.31 0.85 8.37
N LYS A 792 18.70 -0.34 7.88
CA LYS A 792 19.26 -0.56 6.54
C LYS A 792 20.52 0.27 6.27
N LEU A 793 21.28 0.60 7.32
CA LEU A 793 22.52 1.37 7.26
C LEU A 793 23.72 0.50 7.60
N ARG A 794 24.79 0.69 6.82
CA ARG A 794 26.08 0.06 7.01
C ARG A 794 26.78 0.64 8.22
N ALA A 795 27.34 -0.24 9.03
CA ALA A 795 28.19 0.18 10.13
C ALA A 795 29.45 0.93 9.65
N VAL A 796 29.86 1.91 10.45
CA VAL A 796 31.17 2.57 10.35
C VAL A 796 31.98 2.16 11.58
N ASP A 797 33.15 1.59 11.36
CA ASP A 797 34.09 1.18 12.42
C ASP A 797 35.37 2.01 12.36
N GLU A 798 36.28 1.86 13.32
CA GLU A 798 37.57 2.57 13.32
C GLU A 798 38.38 2.28 12.05
N THR A 799 38.25 1.08 11.48
CA THR A 799 38.97 0.65 10.28
C THR A 799 38.01 -0.06 9.33
N ALA A 800 38.07 0.31 8.04
CA ALA A 800 37.26 -0.33 7.01
C ALA A 800 37.60 -1.82 6.87
N SER A 801 36.57 -2.62 6.59
CA SER A 801 36.67 -4.04 6.23
C SER A 801 35.98 -4.30 4.89
N THR A 802 35.81 -5.56 4.48
CA THR A 802 35.19 -5.92 3.20
C THR A 802 33.84 -5.22 3.00
N TRP A 803 32.95 -5.29 3.99
CA TRP A 803 31.58 -4.78 3.91
C TRP A 803 31.25 -3.65 4.90
N VAL A 804 32.20 -3.27 5.76
CA VAL A 804 32.03 -2.24 6.80
C VAL A 804 32.91 -1.04 6.47
N ALA A 805 32.39 0.17 6.65
CA ALA A 805 33.11 1.41 6.44
C ALA A 805 34.11 1.69 7.57
N GLY A 806 35.10 2.55 7.33
CA GLY A 806 36.11 2.96 8.33
C GLY A 806 36.00 4.44 8.71
N GLY A 807 36.63 4.85 9.81
CA GLY A 807 36.68 6.25 10.32
C GLY A 807 35.88 6.47 11.61
N GLY A 808 34.95 5.57 11.94
CA GLY A 808 34.03 5.73 13.08
C GLY A 808 34.70 5.57 14.45
N ALA A 809 34.15 6.26 15.46
CA ALA A 809 34.60 6.11 16.85
C ALA A 809 34.17 4.78 17.48
N PRO A 810 34.95 4.20 18.41
CA PRO A 810 34.55 2.98 19.10
C PRO A 810 33.27 3.19 19.92
N ALA A 811 32.54 2.09 20.16
CA ALA A 811 31.39 2.11 21.05
C ALA A 811 31.78 2.54 22.48
N ASN A 812 30.83 3.13 23.21
CA ASN A 812 31.06 3.54 24.58
C ASN A 812 31.38 2.30 25.45
N PRO A 813 32.46 2.36 26.27
CA PRO A 813 32.93 1.18 27.00
C PRO A 813 32.02 0.75 28.16
N THR A 814 30.98 1.52 28.48
CA THR A 814 30.06 1.27 29.60
C THR A 814 28.79 0.56 29.15
N ASN A 815 28.19 1.00 28.05
CA ASN A 815 26.93 0.45 27.53
C ASN A 815 27.07 -0.24 26.17
N LEU A 816 28.27 -0.23 25.58
CA LEU A 816 28.58 -0.83 24.28
C LEU A 816 27.79 -0.23 23.10
N GLN A 817 27.21 0.96 23.25
CA GLN A 817 26.49 1.66 22.18
C GLN A 817 27.40 2.58 21.36
N LYS A 818 27.10 2.72 20.06
CA LYS A 818 27.73 3.70 19.17
C LYS A 818 27.07 5.08 19.36
N TYR A 819 27.89 6.13 19.27
CA TYR A 819 27.45 7.54 19.33
C TYR A 819 27.95 8.38 18.14
N HIS A 820 28.87 7.85 17.33
CA HIS A 820 29.24 8.47 16.06
C HIS A 820 28.17 8.13 15.02
N SER A 821 27.90 9.04 14.10
CA SER A 821 26.83 8.87 13.11
C SER A 821 27.22 7.89 11.99
N SER A 822 26.27 7.28 11.28
CA SER A 822 26.55 6.54 10.04
C SER A 822 26.28 7.35 8.77
N ILE A 823 26.00 8.65 8.92
CA ILE A 823 25.73 9.59 7.84
C ILE A 823 27.03 9.96 7.13
N TRP A 824 27.02 9.87 5.81
CA TRP A 824 28.14 10.23 4.93
C TRP A 824 28.04 11.65 4.42
N ASP A 825 26.80 12.08 4.15
CA ASP A 825 26.51 13.36 3.53
C ASP A 825 25.16 13.95 3.98
N VAL A 826 25.01 15.27 3.92
CA VAL A 826 23.85 16.04 4.37
C VAL A 826 23.64 17.23 3.42
N LEU A 827 22.43 17.34 2.86
CA LEU A 827 22.09 18.46 1.99
C LEU A 827 22.20 19.80 2.74
N LEU A 828 23.24 20.57 2.45
CA LEU A 828 23.59 21.80 3.14
C LEU A 828 24.15 22.87 2.18
N PRO A 829 23.97 24.16 2.50
CA PRO A 829 24.60 25.20 1.70
C PRO A 829 26.11 25.26 2.02
N GLU A 830 26.94 25.62 1.04
CA GLU A 830 28.42 25.75 1.17
C GLU A 830 28.90 26.58 2.39
N SER A 831 28.03 27.38 2.99
CA SER A 831 28.33 28.15 4.20
C SER A 831 28.30 27.37 5.52
N VAL A 832 27.73 26.16 5.53
CA VAL A 832 27.60 25.31 6.72
C VAL A 832 28.66 24.21 6.65
N ASP A 833 29.28 23.92 7.79
CA ASP A 833 30.37 22.95 7.91
C ASP A 833 29.78 21.59 8.35
N GLN A 834 29.60 20.70 7.37
CA GLN A 834 29.08 19.34 7.55
C GLN A 834 29.91 18.53 8.55
N GLU A 835 31.23 18.46 8.36
CA GLU A 835 32.14 17.69 9.22
C GLU A 835 32.01 18.14 10.68
N ALA A 836 31.99 19.47 10.93
CA ALA A 836 31.87 20.00 12.27
C ALA A 836 30.52 19.66 12.94
N MET A 837 29.45 19.55 12.15
CA MET A 837 28.12 19.17 12.63
C MET A 837 28.05 17.68 12.95
N LEU A 838 28.52 16.82 12.04
CA LEU A 838 28.55 15.37 12.26
C LEU A 838 29.52 14.95 13.36
N ASN A 839 30.59 15.71 13.60
CA ASN A 839 31.56 15.51 14.68
C ASN A 839 31.13 16.11 16.04
N SER A 840 29.87 16.54 16.20
CA SER A 840 29.40 17.16 17.46
C SER A 840 29.07 16.16 18.57
N TYR A 841 29.24 14.85 18.32
CA TYR A 841 28.99 13.78 19.29
C TYR A 841 30.09 13.68 20.36
N ASP A 842 29.78 13.00 21.45
CA ASP A 842 30.78 12.60 22.45
C ASP A 842 30.42 11.23 23.02
N VAL A 843 31.26 10.25 22.65
CA VAL A 843 31.13 8.85 23.09
C VAL A 843 31.17 8.74 24.61
N ASN A 844 32.03 9.48 25.30
CA ASN A 844 32.21 9.36 26.75
C ASN A 844 31.02 9.92 27.52
N THR A 845 30.42 11.00 27.02
CA THR A 845 29.22 11.61 27.62
C THR A 845 27.92 11.05 27.08
N MET A 846 27.97 10.02 26.22
CA MET A 846 26.80 9.36 25.65
C MET A 846 25.90 10.35 24.88
N THR A 847 26.52 11.20 24.08
CA THR A 847 25.86 12.30 23.35
C THR A 847 26.01 12.06 21.85
N TYR A 848 24.89 12.04 21.13
CA TYR A 848 24.86 11.92 19.66
C TYR A 848 25.14 13.26 18.98
N ALA A 849 25.45 13.21 17.68
CA ALA A 849 25.55 14.41 16.85
C ALA A 849 24.18 15.12 16.78
N GLU A 850 24.19 16.45 16.81
CA GLU A 850 22.99 17.29 16.75
C GLU A 850 22.92 17.96 15.39
N LEU A 851 21.88 17.64 14.62
CA LEU A 851 21.70 18.05 13.23
C LEU A 851 20.66 19.17 13.11
N HIS A 852 20.90 20.02 12.12
CA HIS A 852 19.96 21.01 11.60
C HIS A 852 19.94 20.88 10.08
N GLY A 853 18.79 21.16 9.47
CA GLY A 853 18.64 21.08 8.02
C GLY A 853 18.56 22.45 7.35
N LEU A 854 17.72 22.55 6.34
CA LEU A 854 17.47 23.75 5.56
C LEU A 854 16.04 24.28 5.72
N GLU A 855 15.92 25.61 5.76
CA GLU A 855 14.65 26.32 5.59
C GLU A 855 14.45 26.62 4.09
N LEU A 856 13.22 26.47 3.58
CA LEU A 856 12.96 26.79 2.18
C LEU A 856 13.14 28.29 1.89
N PRO A 857 13.78 28.66 0.77
CA PRO A 857 13.84 30.06 0.34
C PRO A 857 12.45 30.58 -0.06
N PRO A 858 12.21 31.91 -0.04
CA PRO A 858 10.97 32.48 -0.53
C PRO A 858 10.72 32.14 -2.02
N ILE A 859 9.57 31.58 -2.34
CA ILE A 859 9.23 31.07 -3.69
C ILE A 859 9.29 32.20 -4.76
N GLU A 860 10.05 32.00 -5.84
CA GLU A 860 10.16 32.94 -6.98
C GLU A 860 8.92 32.89 -7.90
N GLN A 861 8.64 33.98 -8.65
CA GLN A 861 7.48 34.03 -9.56
C GLN A 861 7.69 33.16 -10.79
N GLN A 862 6.71 32.33 -11.15
CA GLN A 862 6.72 31.46 -12.33
C GLN A 862 5.33 31.45 -12.98
N VAL A 863 5.24 31.02 -14.26
CA VAL A 863 3.98 30.77 -15.00
C VAL A 863 4.01 29.34 -15.51
N TYR A 864 3.00 28.54 -15.18
CA TYR A 864 2.95 27.11 -15.54
C TYR A 864 1.53 26.68 -15.89
N GLY A 865 1.41 25.48 -16.46
CA GLY A 865 0.11 24.90 -16.81
C GLY A 865 -0.63 25.59 -17.96
N LEU A 866 0.04 26.45 -18.74
CA LEU A 866 -0.59 27.11 -19.89
C LEU A 866 -1.18 26.08 -20.85
N THR A 867 -2.50 26.02 -20.87
CA THR A 867 -3.28 25.11 -21.70
C THR A 867 -4.30 25.92 -22.48
N VAL A 868 -4.53 25.52 -23.72
CA VAL A 868 -5.68 25.97 -24.51
C VAL A 868 -6.70 24.86 -24.43
N SER A 869 -7.65 24.97 -23.50
CA SER A 869 -8.54 23.87 -23.11
C SER A 869 -9.67 23.66 -24.12
N GLU A 870 -10.17 24.73 -24.73
CA GLU A 870 -11.27 24.67 -25.69
C GLU A 870 -11.02 25.65 -26.84
N VAL A 871 -11.19 25.19 -28.07
CA VAL A 871 -10.95 25.99 -29.28
C VAL A 871 -12.10 25.81 -30.24
N THR A 872 -12.75 26.92 -30.58
CA THR A 872 -13.82 26.97 -31.58
C THR A 872 -13.31 27.57 -32.90
N GLY A 873 -14.20 27.85 -33.84
CA GLY A 873 -13.84 28.56 -35.07
C GLY A 873 -13.49 30.03 -34.85
N ASN A 874 -13.90 30.66 -33.74
CA ASN A 874 -13.73 32.09 -33.52
C ASN A 874 -13.29 32.51 -32.10
N SER A 875 -13.07 31.54 -31.21
CA SER A 875 -12.65 31.76 -29.84
C SER A 875 -11.77 30.62 -29.31
N ALA A 876 -11.08 30.89 -28.19
CA ALA A 876 -10.35 29.88 -27.45
C ALA A 876 -10.27 30.22 -25.96
N LEU A 877 -10.30 29.20 -25.11
CA LEU A 877 -10.16 29.29 -23.67
C LEU A 877 -8.72 28.96 -23.26
N LEU A 878 -8.11 29.85 -22.49
CA LEU A 878 -6.79 29.69 -21.91
C LEU A 878 -6.90 29.45 -20.41
N THR A 879 -6.12 28.52 -19.88
CA THR A 879 -5.92 28.35 -18.44
C THR A 879 -4.43 28.31 -18.13
N TRP A 880 -4.00 28.91 -17.03
CA TRP A 880 -2.64 28.80 -16.52
C TRP A 880 -2.58 29.19 -15.03
N SER A 881 -1.47 28.86 -14.40
CA SER A 881 -1.19 29.20 -13.01
C SER A 881 0.14 29.94 -12.90
N SER A 882 0.35 30.59 -11.76
CA SER A 882 1.53 31.37 -11.43
C SER A 882 1.91 31.18 -9.97
N ALA A 883 3.21 31.22 -9.67
CA ALA A 883 3.71 30.87 -8.33
C ALA A 883 3.27 31.83 -7.20
N LYS A 884 2.85 33.06 -7.54
CA LYS A 884 2.18 34.04 -6.67
C LYS A 884 1.35 35.03 -7.48
N SER A 885 0.49 35.78 -6.81
CA SER A 885 -0.24 36.91 -7.40
C SER A 885 0.70 38.04 -7.85
N GLY A 886 0.33 38.77 -8.91
CA GLY A 886 1.23 39.74 -9.54
C GLY A 886 0.68 40.39 -10.81
N GLN A 887 1.51 41.13 -11.54
CA GLN A 887 1.15 41.64 -12.87
C GLN A 887 1.12 40.49 -13.87
N MET A 888 0.05 40.44 -14.67
CA MET A 888 -0.18 39.44 -15.72
C MET A 888 -0.31 40.13 -17.07
N GLU A 889 0.20 39.50 -18.12
CA GLU A 889 0.09 39.91 -19.52
C GLU A 889 -0.32 38.71 -20.38
N VAL A 890 -1.33 38.87 -21.24
CA VAL A 890 -1.70 37.89 -22.27
C VAL A 890 -1.52 38.54 -23.63
N ARG A 891 -0.78 37.87 -24.50
CA ARG A 891 -0.62 38.25 -25.89
C ARG A 891 -0.95 37.09 -26.81
N VAL A 892 -1.81 37.30 -27.79
CA VAL A 892 -2.19 36.28 -28.79
C VAL A 892 -1.91 36.81 -30.17
N ALA A 893 -1.09 36.12 -30.95
CA ALA A 893 -0.69 36.50 -32.30
C ALA A 893 -1.10 35.42 -33.32
N GLY A 894 -1.74 35.83 -34.41
CA GLY A 894 -1.99 34.99 -35.59
C GLY A 894 -1.32 35.56 -36.85
N ASP A 895 -1.59 34.95 -38.00
CA ASP A 895 -1.04 35.36 -39.30
C ASP A 895 -1.38 36.82 -39.70
N GLY A 896 -2.49 37.36 -39.17
CA GLY A 896 -2.96 38.73 -39.37
C GLY A 896 -2.37 39.78 -38.42
N GLY A 897 -1.59 39.39 -37.41
CA GLY A 897 -1.09 40.25 -36.33
C GLY A 897 -1.57 39.84 -34.93
N ASP A 898 -1.34 40.71 -33.94
CA ASP A 898 -1.81 40.50 -32.57
C ASP A 898 -3.35 40.64 -32.50
N VAL A 899 -4.02 39.60 -32.03
CA VAL A 899 -5.47 39.56 -31.76
C VAL A 899 -5.78 40.09 -30.36
N VAL A 900 -4.90 39.77 -29.40
CA VAL A 900 -5.00 40.20 -27.99
C VAL A 900 -3.62 40.67 -27.52
N ASP A 901 -3.58 41.77 -26.78
CA ASP A 901 -2.40 42.32 -26.10
C ASP A 901 -2.88 43.11 -24.88
N GLU A 902 -3.03 42.40 -23.74
CA GLU A 902 -3.63 42.93 -22.52
C GLU A 902 -2.77 42.68 -21.28
N THR A 903 -2.85 43.60 -20.31
CA THR A 903 -2.09 43.53 -19.05
C THR A 903 -2.98 43.95 -17.88
N TRP A 904 -2.96 43.17 -16.79
CA TRP A 904 -3.69 43.48 -15.55
C TRP A 904 -2.87 43.10 -14.31
N ALA A 905 -3.39 43.42 -13.12
CA ALA A 905 -2.83 42.94 -11.85
C ALA A 905 -3.79 41.89 -11.30
N SER A 906 -3.34 40.65 -11.17
CA SER A 906 -4.13 39.56 -10.62
C SER A 906 -3.80 39.37 -9.15
N SER A 907 -4.83 39.21 -8.31
CA SER A 907 -4.70 38.78 -6.93
C SER A 907 -4.68 37.26 -6.77
N SER A 908 -4.91 36.51 -7.85
CA SER A 908 -4.93 35.05 -7.91
C SER A 908 -3.63 34.48 -8.51
N SER A 909 -3.27 33.27 -8.10
CA SER A 909 -2.24 32.45 -8.73
C SER A 909 -2.75 31.74 -9.97
N ASP A 910 -4.05 31.42 -10.03
CA ASP A 910 -4.69 30.67 -11.11
C ASP A 910 -5.53 31.61 -11.97
N HIS A 911 -5.47 31.39 -13.29
CA HIS A 911 -6.04 32.30 -14.26
C HIS A 911 -6.73 31.56 -15.39
N VAL A 912 -7.84 32.14 -15.81
CA VAL A 912 -8.65 31.70 -16.94
C VAL A 912 -8.85 32.93 -17.84
N TYR A 913 -8.70 32.76 -19.16
CA TYR A 913 -8.83 33.86 -20.10
C TYR A 913 -9.42 33.41 -21.43
N VAL A 914 -10.49 34.07 -21.88
CA VAL A 914 -11.13 33.76 -23.17
C VAL A 914 -10.65 34.72 -24.24
N ILE A 915 -10.19 34.15 -25.34
CA ILE A 915 -9.85 34.84 -26.57
C ILE A 915 -11.09 34.83 -27.45
N SER A 916 -11.49 36.00 -27.96
CA SER A 916 -12.61 36.12 -28.91
C SER A 916 -12.17 36.88 -30.17
N GLY A 917 -12.92 36.73 -31.26
CA GLY A 917 -12.68 37.48 -32.50
C GLY A 917 -11.59 36.87 -33.40
N MET A 918 -11.34 35.57 -33.24
CA MET A 918 -10.42 34.80 -34.06
C MET A 918 -11.06 34.43 -35.41
N SER A 919 -10.23 34.09 -36.40
CA SER A 919 -10.72 33.61 -37.70
C SER A 919 -10.74 32.07 -37.74
N PRO A 920 -11.75 31.43 -38.37
CA PRO A 920 -11.81 29.97 -38.49
C PRO A 920 -10.68 29.38 -39.34
N GLY A 921 -10.15 28.23 -38.91
CA GLY A 921 -9.10 27.47 -39.62
C GLY A 921 -7.73 28.13 -39.64
N GLU A 922 -7.39 28.96 -38.65
CA GLU A 922 -6.10 29.67 -38.56
C GLU A 922 -5.28 29.25 -37.32
N ASP A 923 -3.96 29.33 -37.45
CA ASP A 923 -3.00 29.05 -36.36
C ASP A 923 -2.71 30.32 -35.54
N TYR A 924 -2.64 30.16 -34.22
CA TYR A 924 -2.36 31.22 -33.26
C TYR A 924 -1.28 30.80 -32.26
N THR A 925 -0.54 31.78 -31.74
CA THR A 925 0.40 31.63 -30.63
C THR A 925 -0.01 32.54 -29.50
N VAL A 926 -0.22 31.97 -28.31
CA VAL A 926 -0.44 32.70 -27.07
C VAL A 926 0.86 32.79 -26.27
N THR A 927 1.12 33.94 -25.67
CA THR A 927 2.20 34.21 -24.72
C THR A 927 1.60 34.82 -23.46
N ILE A 928 1.82 34.16 -22.32
CA ILE A 928 1.46 34.67 -20.99
C ILE A 928 2.72 35.14 -20.29
N SER A 929 2.69 36.31 -19.64
CA SER A 929 3.78 36.79 -18.79
C SER A 929 3.29 37.17 -17.38
N ALA A 930 4.02 36.77 -16.34
CA ALA A 930 3.79 37.18 -14.96
C ALA A 930 5.06 37.80 -14.35
N ASP A 931 4.97 39.06 -13.90
CA ASP A 931 6.11 39.88 -13.41
C ASP A 931 7.40 39.75 -14.25
N GLY A 932 7.27 39.57 -15.56
CA GLY A 932 8.38 39.46 -16.51
C GLY A 932 8.86 38.05 -16.86
N VAL A 933 8.26 36.99 -16.29
CA VAL A 933 8.48 35.59 -16.69
C VAL A 933 7.38 35.16 -17.66
N SER A 934 7.75 34.63 -18.83
CA SER A 934 6.78 34.33 -19.90
C SER A 934 6.79 32.88 -20.37
N VAL A 935 5.61 32.32 -20.66
CA VAL A 935 5.43 31.01 -21.31
C VAL A 935 4.55 31.15 -22.55
N SER A 936 4.64 30.22 -23.51
CA SER A 936 3.87 30.33 -24.76
C SER A 936 3.38 28.98 -25.26
N ALA A 937 2.21 28.97 -25.90
CA ALA A 937 1.59 27.80 -26.51
C ALA A 937 1.04 28.15 -27.90
N SER A 938 0.87 27.16 -28.78
CA SER A 938 0.28 27.34 -30.11
C SER A 938 -0.92 26.44 -30.28
N PHE A 939 -1.93 26.93 -31.01
CA PHE A 939 -3.19 26.22 -31.25
C PHE A 939 -3.83 26.68 -32.57
N ALA A 940 -4.82 25.93 -33.08
CA ALA A 940 -5.50 26.21 -34.34
C ALA A 940 -7.02 26.21 -34.17
N THR A 941 -7.72 27.18 -34.74
CA THR A 941 -9.18 27.26 -34.70
C THR A 941 -9.85 26.23 -35.63
N SER A 942 -11.04 25.75 -35.28
CA SER A 942 -11.79 24.81 -36.11
C SER A 942 -12.33 25.45 -37.40
N GLU A 943 -12.59 24.65 -38.44
CA GLU A 943 -13.25 25.14 -39.67
C GLU A 943 -14.77 25.35 -39.47
N GLU A 944 -15.38 24.64 -38.53
CA GLU A 944 -16.80 24.76 -38.20
C GLU A 944 -17.00 25.73 -37.04
N VAL A 945 -18.00 26.60 -37.17
CA VAL A 945 -18.37 27.64 -36.19
C VAL A 945 -19.69 27.22 -35.56
N ASP A 946 -19.74 27.21 -34.23
CA ASP A 946 -20.97 26.95 -33.50
C ASP A 946 -22.00 28.06 -33.74
N THR A 947 -23.27 27.68 -33.90
CA THR A 947 -24.39 28.60 -34.18
C THR A 947 -25.60 28.36 -33.28
N GLU A 948 -25.57 27.36 -32.40
CA GLU A 948 -26.65 27.12 -31.44
C GLU A 948 -26.38 27.92 -30.15
N ALA A 949 -27.43 28.29 -29.43
CA ALA A 949 -27.29 29.08 -28.21
C ALA A 949 -27.49 28.17 -26.98
N PRO A 950 -26.87 28.47 -25.83
CA PRO A 950 -26.99 27.66 -24.63
C PRO A 950 -28.43 27.67 -24.12
N GLU A 951 -29.01 26.51 -23.79
CA GLU A 951 -30.31 26.45 -23.12
C GLU A 951 -30.12 26.60 -21.60
N ILE A 952 -30.91 27.48 -20.98
CA ILE A 952 -30.96 27.65 -19.52
C ILE A 952 -32.01 26.68 -18.95
N LEU A 953 -31.60 25.79 -18.05
CA LEU A 953 -32.42 24.73 -17.44
C LEU A 953 -32.33 24.79 -15.90
N GLY A 954 -33.29 24.18 -15.21
CA GLY A 954 -33.27 24.06 -13.75
C GLY A 954 -33.22 25.39 -12.98
N ALA A 955 -33.65 26.50 -13.59
CA ALA A 955 -33.49 27.81 -12.99
C ALA A 955 -34.45 28.02 -11.81
N GLU A 956 -33.87 28.08 -10.61
CA GLU A 956 -34.57 28.31 -9.36
C GLU A 956 -34.00 29.51 -8.61
N TYR A 957 -34.77 29.99 -7.63
CA TYR A 957 -34.29 30.99 -6.70
C TYR A 957 -34.80 30.76 -5.28
N GLU A 958 -33.93 31.00 -4.30
CA GLU A 958 -34.29 31.10 -2.90
C GLU A 958 -34.20 32.54 -2.41
N VAL A 959 -34.95 32.86 -1.35
CA VAL A 959 -34.87 34.17 -0.68
C VAL A 959 -34.35 33.96 0.73
N ASP A 960 -33.12 34.39 0.98
CA ASP A 960 -32.52 34.41 2.32
C ASP A 960 -31.89 35.78 2.63
N ASP A 961 -32.03 36.24 3.87
CA ASP A 961 -31.57 37.54 4.39
C ASP A 961 -31.75 38.77 3.45
N GLY A 962 -32.81 38.78 2.63
CA GLY A 962 -33.10 39.88 1.70
C GLY A 962 -32.27 39.85 0.40
N ALA A 963 -31.70 38.70 0.05
CA ALA A 963 -31.09 38.41 -1.24
C ALA A 963 -31.85 37.28 -1.97
N TYR A 964 -31.87 37.34 -3.30
CA TYR A 964 -32.16 36.20 -4.16
C TYR A 964 -30.88 35.40 -4.36
N HIS A 965 -30.95 34.10 -4.10
CA HIS A 965 -29.91 33.13 -4.48
C HIS A 965 -30.43 32.38 -5.69
N LEU A 966 -29.90 32.71 -6.87
CA LEU A 966 -30.24 32.10 -8.15
C LEU A 966 -29.32 30.92 -8.40
N THR A 967 -29.90 29.83 -8.90
CA THR A 967 -29.17 28.62 -9.23
C THR A 967 -29.75 28.03 -10.50
N PHE A 968 -28.92 27.73 -11.51
CA PHE A 968 -29.39 27.20 -12.79
C PHE A 968 -28.26 26.49 -13.56
N PHE A 969 -28.64 25.69 -14.56
CA PHE A 969 -27.73 24.97 -15.45
C PHE A 969 -27.82 25.52 -16.89
N THR A 970 -26.72 25.48 -17.64
CA THR A 970 -26.68 25.72 -19.09
C THR A 970 -26.18 24.48 -19.83
N THR A 971 -26.78 24.16 -20.99
CA THR A 971 -26.43 22.94 -21.76
C THR A 971 -24.99 22.88 -22.25
N GLU A 972 -24.26 23.99 -22.17
CA GLU A 972 -22.84 24.17 -22.50
C GLU A 972 -22.26 25.31 -21.64
N PRO A 973 -20.91 25.39 -21.49
CA PRO A 973 -20.26 26.46 -20.73
C PRO A 973 -20.70 27.84 -21.20
N SER A 974 -21.15 28.69 -20.28
CA SER A 974 -21.80 29.96 -20.64
C SER A 974 -21.42 31.12 -19.74
N SER A 975 -21.10 32.27 -20.34
CA SER A 975 -21.01 33.54 -19.62
C SER A 975 -22.41 34.03 -19.27
N ILE A 976 -22.58 34.57 -18.07
CA ILE A 976 -23.89 34.94 -17.55
C ILE A 976 -23.97 36.44 -17.31
N VAL A 977 -25.09 37.02 -17.74
CA VAL A 977 -25.51 38.34 -17.32
C VAL A 977 -26.88 38.24 -16.65
N VAL A 978 -26.96 38.63 -15.37
CA VAL A 978 -28.24 38.75 -14.66
C VAL A 978 -28.75 40.18 -14.79
N GLU A 979 -29.82 40.38 -15.55
CA GLU A 979 -30.49 41.67 -15.71
C GLU A 979 -31.61 41.83 -14.67
N VAL A 980 -31.56 42.93 -13.91
CA VAL A 980 -32.62 43.32 -12.99
C VAL A 980 -33.31 44.57 -13.51
N CYS A 981 -34.58 44.46 -13.86
CA CYS A 981 -35.41 45.59 -14.25
C CYS A 981 -36.30 46.02 -13.10
N THR A 982 -36.25 47.30 -12.74
CA THR A 982 -37.24 47.93 -11.83
C THR A 982 -38.09 48.94 -12.59
N ASP A 983 -39.06 49.58 -11.94
CA ASP A 983 -39.98 50.54 -12.58
C ASP A 983 -39.29 51.62 -13.45
N VAL A 984 -38.01 51.99 -13.22
CA VAL A 984 -37.13 52.77 -14.11
C VAL A 984 -35.66 52.67 -13.63
N PRO A 985 -34.62 52.21 -14.37
CA PRO A 985 -34.47 51.35 -15.56
C PRO A 985 -33.92 49.93 -15.26
N CYS A 986 -33.63 49.12 -16.29
CA CYS A 986 -32.90 47.84 -16.17
C CYS A 986 -31.40 48.06 -15.98
N SER A 987 -30.77 47.19 -15.20
CA SER A 987 -29.33 47.15 -15.00
C SER A 987 -28.86 45.70 -14.91
N SER A 988 -27.75 45.39 -15.56
CA SER A 988 -27.00 44.17 -15.28
C SER A 988 -26.43 44.25 -13.86
N VAL A 989 -26.56 43.16 -13.11
CA VAL A 989 -25.92 43.00 -11.81
C VAL A 989 -24.48 42.57 -12.06
N ASP A 990 -23.55 43.25 -11.41
CA ASP A 990 -22.17 42.81 -11.34
C ASP A 990 -22.12 41.59 -10.40
N ILE A 991 -21.99 40.41 -11.01
CA ILE A 991 -22.00 39.11 -10.35
C ILE A 991 -20.59 38.50 -10.20
N GLY A 992 -19.54 39.30 -10.41
CA GLY A 992 -18.14 38.91 -10.25
C GLY A 992 -17.42 38.59 -11.57
N ASP A 993 -16.08 38.60 -11.53
CA ASP A 993 -15.22 38.44 -12.72
C ASP A 993 -15.36 37.06 -13.39
N GLU A 994 -15.75 36.01 -12.64
CA GLU A 994 -15.97 34.63 -13.13
C GLU A 994 -17.14 34.55 -14.14
N SER A 995 -18.17 35.40 -14.00
CA SER A 995 -19.35 35.42 -14.89
C SER A 995 -19.08 35.89 -16.33
N ASN A 996 -17.92 36.52 -16.57
CA ASN A 996 -17.54 37.05 -17.88
C ASN A 996 -17.04 35.97 -18.84
N TYR A 997 -16.74 34.77 -18.34
CA TYR A 997 -16.10 33.71 -19.12
C TYR A 997 -16.99 32.47 -19.17
N PRO A 998 -17.32 31.93 -20.37
CA PRO A 998 -18.07 30.68 -20.53
C PRO A 998 -17.22 29.47 -20.14
N THR A 999 -17.03 29.27 -18.85
CA THR A 999 -16.26 28.12 -18.31
C THR A 999 -17.12 27.14 -17.54
N GLU A 1000 -18.25 27.61 -17.00
CA GLU A 1000 -19.12 26.82 -16.12
C GLU A 1000 -20.45 26.50 -16.80
N GLN A 1001 -20.96 25.30 -16.54
CA GLN A 1001 -22.33 24.92 -16.91
C GLN A 1001 -23.30 25.14 -15.76
N VAL A 1002 -22.82 25.14 -14.52
CA VAL A 1002 -23.63 25.34 -13.32
C VAL A 1002 -23.39 26.72 -12.75
N HIS A 1003 -24.46 27.49 -12.61
CA HIS A 1003 -24.39 28.91 -12.28
C HIS A 1003 -25.04 29.20 -10.94
N ARG A 1004 -24.31 29.89 -10.05
CA ARG A 1004 -24.79 30.26 -8.70
C ARG A 1004 -24.55 31.74 -8.43
N TYR A 1005 -25.62 32.52 -8.29
CA TYR A 1005 -25.50 33.97 -8.10
C TYR A 1005 -26.36 34.48 -6.96
N SER A 1006 -25.85 35.45 -6.21
CA SER A 1006 -26.60 36.11 -5.14
C SER A 1006 -26.80 37.58 -5.47
N LEU A 1007 -28.03 38.08 -5.46
CA LEU A 1007 -28.34 39.50 -5.66
C LEU A 1007 -29.30 40.03 -4.60
N ALA A 1008 -29.15 41.29 -4.22
CA ALA A 1008 -30.07 41.92 -3.27
C ALA A 1008 -31.49 42.02 -3.85
N VAL A 1009 -32.51 41.69 -3.06
CA VAL A 1009 -33.92 41.80 -3.46
C VAL A 1009 -34.30 43.28 -3.64
N PRO A 1010 -34.70 43.72 -4.85
CA PRO A 1010 -35.12 45.10 -5.06
C PRO A 1010 -36.40 45.46 -4.27
N VAL A 1011 -36.44 46.68 -3.71
CA VAL A 1011 -37.53 47.16 -2.85
C VAL A 1011 -38.84 47.43 -3.62
N ASN A 1012 -38.75 47.67 -4.94
CA ASN A 1012 -39.89 47.97 -5.82
C ASN A 1012 -40.26 46.76 -6.68
N ASN A 1013 -41.35 46.84 -7.46
CA ASN A 1013 -41.65 45.83 -8.47
C ASN A 1013 -40.46 45.67 -9.41
N HIS A 1014 -40.10 44.43 -9.70
CA HIS A 1014 -38.93 44.13 -10.50
C HIS A 1014 -39.08 42.79 -11.24
N THR A 1015 -38.29 42.64 -12.31
CA THR A 1015 -38.04 41.36 -12.97
C THR A 1015 -36.56 41.02 -12.92
N VAL A 1016 -36.25 39.74 -12.87
CA VAL A 1016 -34.88 39.23 -12.97
C VAL A 1016 -34.82 38.29 -14.17
N THR A 1017 -34.00 38.65 -15.17
CA THR A 1017 -33.78 37.90 -16.40
C THR A 1017 -32.33 37.41 -16.41
N ILE A 1018 -32.13 36.14 -16.71
CA ILE A 1018 -30.82 35.54 -16.95
C ILE A 1018 -30.54 35.59 -18.44
N HIS A 1019 -29.37 36.06 -18.83
CA HIS A 1019 -28.83 35.94 -20.18
C HIS A 1019 -27.61 35.04 -20.13
N ALA A 1020 -27.59 33.98 -20.94
CA ALA A 1020 -26.46 33.07 -21.08
C ALA A 1020 -25.85 33.22 -22.48
N MET A 1021 -24.53 33.25 -22.58
CA MET A 1021 -23.82 33.34 -23.86
C MET A 1021 -22.62 32.38 -23.89
N ASP A 1022 -22.56 31.54 -24.92
CA ASP A 1022 -21.47 30.57 -25.12
C ASP A 1022 -20.14 31.23 -25.53
N ALA A 1023 -19.09 30.41 -25.70
CA ALA A 1023 -17.79 30.86 -26.18
C ALA A 1023 -17.79 31.35 -27.65
N ALA A 1024 -18.77 30.96 -28.47
CA ALA A 1024 -18.91 31.38 -29.86
C ALA A 1024 -19.65 32.73 -30.02
N GLY A 1025 -20.28 33.22 -28.94
CA GLY A 1025 -21.07 34.45 -28.88
C GLY A 1025 -22.56 34.28 -29.15
N ASN A 1026 -23.09 33.05 -29.17
CA ASN A 1026 -24.52 32.79 -29.25
C ASN A 1026 -25.16 32.94 -27.87
N ALA A 1027 -26.34 33.57 -27.79
CA ALA A 1027 -26.95 33.93 -26.52
C ALA A 1027 -28.43 33.53 -26.41
N ALA A 1028 -28.82 33.09 -25.21
CA ALA A 1028 -30.19 32.81 -24.81
C ALA A 1028 -30.59 33.65 -23.59
N SER A 1029 -31.89 33.73 -23.29
CA SER A 1029 -32.37 34.50 -22.13
C SER A 1029 -33.63 33.92 -21.51
N MET A 1030 -33.72 33.96 -20.18
CA MET A 1030 -34.84 33.42 -19.40
C MET A 1030 -35.29 34.42 -18.33
N LEU A 1031 -36.58 34.72 -18.28
CA LEU A 1031 -37.19 35.47 -17.18
C LEU A 1031 -37.41 34.52 -15.98
N LEU A 1032 -36.69 34.74 -14.88
CA LEU A 1032 -36.74 33.88 -13.69
C LEU A 1032 -37.70 34.42 -12.61
N ILE A 1033 -37.68 35.74 -12.36
CA ILE A 1033 -38.48 36.37 -11.30
C ILE A 1033 -39.34 37.48 -11.89
N GLU A 1034 -40.62 37.51 -11.52
CA GLU A 1034 -41.52 38.64 -11.76
C GLU A 1034 -42.23 39.03 -10.45
N SER A 1035 -41.92 40.22 -9.93
CA SER A 1035 -42.48 40.76 -8.69
C SER A 1035 -43.37 41.97 -8.97
N GLY A 1036 -44.68 41.82 -8.71
CA GLY A 1036 -45.69 42.88 -8.88
C GLY A 1036 -46.35 42.92 -10.27
N THR A 1037 -46.84 44.09 -10.70
CA THR A 1037 -47.37 44.31 -12.07
C THR A 1037 -46.54 45.39 -12.74
N ILE A 1038 -45.58 44.98 -13.55
CA ILE A 1038 -44.79 45.88 -14.37
C ILE A 1038 -45.51 45.99 -15.72
N SER A 1039 -45.75 47.20 -16.21
CA SER A 1039 -46.45 47.36 -17.49
C SER A 1039 -45.55 46.93 -18.64
N ASP A 1040 -46.07 46.04 -19.47
CA ASP A 1040 -45.56 45.30 -20.65
C ASP A 1040 -44.88 46.13 -21.78
N THR A 1041 -44.16 47.21 -21.43
CA THR A 1041 -43.61 48.19 -22.39
C THR A 1041 -42.09 48.35 -22.31
N GLN A 1042 -41.39 47.47 -21.60
CA GLN A 1042 -39.93 47.54 -21.47
C GLN A 1042 -39.18 46.22 -21.79
N VAL A 1043 -39.87 45.09 -22.03
CA VAL A 1043 -39.24 43.78 -22.28
C VAL A 1043 -39.15 43.45 -23.78
N ASN A 1044 -38.75 44.40 -24.64
CA ASN A 1044 -38.62 44.08 -26.07
C ASN A 1044 -37.51 44.86 -26.78
N ASP A 1045 -36.34 44.22 -26.88
CA ASP A 1045 -35.41 44.28 -28.01
C ASP A 1045 -34.44 43.08 -27.85
N GLY A 1046 -34.36 42.06 -28.70
CA GLY A 1046 -35.10 41.78 -29.91
C GLY A 1046 -34.91 40.33 -30.38
N THR A 1047 -36.00 39.74 -30.88
CA THR A 1047 -35.96 38.60 -31.80
C THR A 1047 -36.47 39.10 -33.15
N GLN A 1048 -35.57 39.32 -34.12
CA GLN A 1048 -35.96 39.46 -35.52
C GLN A 1048 -36.11 38.09 -36.15
N ASN A 1049 -37.36 37.65 -36.33
CA ASN A 1049 -37.70 36.70 -37.39
C ASN A 1049 -37.89 37.44 -38.71
N GLY A 1050 -37.11 37.05 -39.71
CA GLY A 1050 -37.14 37.58 -41.08
C GLY A 1050 -38.47 37.38 -41.78
N ASN A 1051 -38.87 38.44 -42.49
CA ASN A 1051 -40.17 38.67 -43.10
C ASN A 1051 -40.35 37.96 -44.46
N GLY A 1052 -41.59 37.56 -44.78
CA GLY A 1052 -42.01 37.03 -46.08
C GLY A 1052 -43.33 37.64 -46.55
N THR A 1053 -43.26 38.90 -46.99
CA THR A 1053 -44.09 39.62 -48.00
C THR A 1053 -45.55 39.20 -48.23
N ASP A 1054 -46.50 40.14 -48.10
CA ASP A 1054 -47.18 40.69 -49.29
C ASP A 1054 -47.84 42.06 -49.05
N THR A 1055 -47.83 42.86 -50.11
CA THR A 1055 -48.35 44.22 -50.24
C THR A 1055 -49.86 44.28 -50.42
N GLY A 1056 -50.48 45.34 -49.87
CA GLY A 1056 -51.93 45.50 -49.80
C GLY A 1056 -52.67 45.84 -51.10
N GLY A 1057 -54.00 45.73 -51.01
CA GLY A 1057 -54.97 46.26 -51.97
C GLY A 1057 -56.41 46.04 -51.51
N ASP A 1058 -57.20 47.12 -51.51
CA ASP A 1058 -58.64 47.18 -51.22
C ASP A 1058 -59.47 46.09 -51.94
N ASP A 1059 -60.52 45.54 -51.30
CA ASP A 1059 -61.94 45.79 -51.62
C ASP A 1059 -62.91 44.84 -50.87
N GLN A 1060 -64.18 45.26 -50.86
CA GLN A 1060 -65.42 44.73 -50.27
C GLN A 1060 -65.69 43.20 -50.17
N GLY A 1061 -66.51 42.84 -49.17
CA GLY A 1061 -67.45 41.69 -49.19
C GLY A 1061 -67.36 40.81 -47.94
N SER A 1062 -68.39 40.73 -47.08
CA SER A 1062 -69.42 39.67 -47.13
C SER A 1062 -68.77 38.28 -47.01
N GLU A 1063 -68.90 37.48 -45.95
CA GLU A 1063 -70.15 36.91 -45.41
C GLU A 1063 -69.79 36.00 -44.21
N THR A 1064 -70.49 36.16 -43.09
CA THR A 1064 -71.09 35.13 -42.20
C THR A 1064 -70.32 33.90 -41.68
N ASN A 1065 -70.45 33.71 -40.35
CA ASN A 1065 -70.82 32.46 -39.61
C ASN A 1065 -69.86 31.24 -39.65
N SER A 1066 -69.75 30.37 -38.65
CA SER A 1066 -70.24 30.28 -37.27
C SER A 1066 -69.80 28.92 -36.69
N LEU A 1067 -69.51 28.90 -35.37
CA LEU A 1067 -69.94 27.89 -34.39
C LEU A 1067 -69.30 26.47 -34.30
N ILE A 1068 -68.82 26.20 -33.07
CA ILE A 1068 -69.09 25.04 -32.19
C ILE A 1068 -68.46 23.66 -32.51
N ALA A 1069 -67.43 23.30 -31.71
CA ALA A 1069 -67.23 22.15 -30.79
C ALA A 1069 -68.00 20.79 -30.96
N PRO A 1070 -67.66 19.71 -30.21
CA PRO A 1070 -66.64 18.67 -30.44
C PRO A 1070 -67.23 17.22 -30.39
N LEU A 1071 -66.46 16.14 -30.69
CA LEU A 1071 -66.74 14.74 -30.25
C LEU A 1071 -65.55 13.80 -30.61
N ILE A 1072 -64.93 13.10 -29.65
CA ILE A 1072 -65.12 11.66 -29.29
C ILE A 1072 -65.35 10.72 -30.49
N LEU A 1073 -64.36 9.89 -30.87
CA LEU A 1073 -64.47 8.51 -31.41
C LEU A 1073 -63.18 8.03 -32.13
N VAL A 1074 -62.20 7.40 -31.46
CA VAL A 1074 -61.34 6.33 -32.06
C VAL A 1074 -60.73 5.40 -30.98
N VAL A 1075 -61.57 4.77 -30.14
CA VAL A 1075 -61.18 3.63 -29.26
C VAL A 1075 -61.67 2.29 -29.87
N ILE A 1076 -61.98 2.27 -31.17
CA ILE A 1076 -62.56 1.09 -31.85
C ILE A 1076 -61.84 0.89 -33.18
N ALA A 1077 -60.60 0.40 -33.15
CA ALA A 1077 -59.88 0.02 -34.37
C ALA A 1077 -58.87 -1.15 -34.25
N LEU A 1078 -58.62 -1.74 -33.08
CA LEU A 1078 -57.57 -2.78 -32.95
C LEU A 1078 -57.98 -4.12 -32.32
N ALA A 1079 -59.27 -4.36 -32.05
CA ALA A 1079 -59.74 -5.59 -31.38
C ALA A 1079 -60.55 -6.57 -32.27
N ALA A 1080 -60.50 -6.47 -33.61
CA ALA A 1080 -61.32 -7.34 -34.47
C ALA A 1080 -60.68 -7.73 -35.82
N ALA A 1081 -59.42 -8.16 -35.78
CA ALA A 1081 -58.86 -9.07 -36.79
C ALA A 1081 -58.32 -10.31 -36.04
N ILE A 1082 -59.21 -11.23 -35.65
CA ILE A 1082 -59.37 -12.53 -36.34
C ILE A 1082 -58.15 -13.42 -36.04
N LEU A 1083 -58.17 -14.35 -35.08
CA LEU A 1083 -59.22 -15.33 -34.77
C LEU A 1083 -59.81 -16.01 -36.02
N VAL A 1084 -58.92 -16.46 -36.92
CA VAL A 1084 -59.11 -17.70 -37.68
C VAL A 1084 -57.89 -18.56 -37.38
N LEU A 1085 -58.02 -19.41 -36.35
CA LEU A 1085 -57.42 -20.74 -36.21
C LEU A 1085 -57.66 -21.22 -34.77
N GLN A 1086 -58.92 -21.47 -34.43
CA GLN A 1086 -59.27 -22.37 -33.34
C GLN A 1086 -59.69 -23.73 -33.93
N GLY A 1087 -59.19 -24.79 -33.29
CA GLY A 1087 -59.72 -26.14 -33.35
C GLY A 1087 -58.75 -27.12 -34.01
N THR A 1088 -58.24 -28.15 -33.35
CA THR A 1088 -58.87 -28.96 -32.31
C THR A 1088 -57.90 -29.96 -31.66
N ARG A 1089 -58.14 -30.23 -30.36
CA ARG A 1089 -57.99 -31.50 -29.62
C ARG A 1089 -56.63 -31.91 -29.00
N ARG A 1090 -56.55 -31.71 -27.67
CA ARG A 1090 -56.02 -32.65 -26.64
C ARG A 1090 -56.87 -33.95 -26.61
N PRO A 1091 -56.47 -35.11 -25.98
CA PRO A 1091 -55.74 -35.18 -24.70
C PRO A 1091 -54.79 -36.40 -24.44
N SER A 1092 -54.16 -36.32 -23.25
CA SER A 1092 -53.89 -37.36 -22.21
C SER A 1092 -52.62 -38.26 -22.22
N SER A 1093 -51.94 -38.16 -21.06
CA SER A 1093 -51.47 -39.21 -20.11
C SER A 1093 -50.24 -40.08 -20.39
N ASP A 1094 -49.35 -40.03 -19.38
CA ASP A 1094 -48.63 -41.10 -18.67
C ASP A 1094 -47.49 -41.91 -19.33
N ASP A 1095 -46.44 -42.00 -18.50
CA ASP A 1095 -45.54 -43.12 -18.23
C ASP A 1095 -44.37 -43.51 -19.18
N MET A 1096 -43.19 -43.43 -18.55
CA MET A 1096 -42.11 -44.43 -18.46
C MET A 1096 -41.07 -44.64 -19.59
N GLU A 1097 -39.83 -44.62 -19.10
CA GLU A 1097 -38.68 -45.50 -19.37
C GLU A 1097 -37.87 -45.38 -20.67
N ASP A 1098 -36.56 -45.27 -20.42
CA ASP A 1098 -35.41 -45.88 -21.09
C ASP A 1098 -35.07 -45.54 -22.54
N GLY A 1099 -33.82 -45.11 -22.72
CA GLY A 1099 -33.14 -45.20 -24.01
C GLY A 1099 -31.84 -44.42 -24.11
N HIS A 1100 -30.73 -45.05 -23.71
CA HIS A 1100 -29.37 -44.74 -24.13
C HIS A 1100 -29.26 -44.40 -25.63
N SER A 1101 -28.40 -43.42 -25.98
CA SER A 1101 -27.20 -43.69 -26.78
C SER A 1101 -26.34 -42.43 -26.95
N ASP A 1102 -25.05 -42.64 -26.76
CA ASP A 1102 -23.90 -41.81 -27.11
C ASP A 1102 -23.99 -41.14 -28.49
N ALA A 1103 -23.40 -39.94 -28.60
CA ALA A 1103 -22.48 -39.58 -29.68
C ALA A 1103 -21.71 -38.29 -29.33
N GLU A 1104 -20.41 -38.44 -29.12
CA GLU A 1104 -19.37 -37.43 -29.24
C GLU A 1104 -19.41 -36.75 -30.63
N MET A 1105 -19.11 -35.43 -30.68
CA MET A 1105 -17.88 -34.87 -31.29
C MET A 1105 -18.04 -33.36 -31.56
N GLU A 1106 -17.07 -32.61 -31.01
CA GLU A 1106 -16.30 -31.49 -31.61
C GLU A 1106 -17.05 -30.38 -32.35
N ASP A 1107 -17.14 -29.18 -31.77
CA ASP A 1107 -16.12 -28.10 -31.87
C ASP A 1107 -16.32 -27.07 -30.75
#